data_AF-A0A8C1X9W7-F1
#
_entry.id   AF-A0A8C1X9W7-F1
#
_cell.length_a   1.000
_cell.length_b   1.000
_cell.length_c   1.000
_cell.angle_alpha   90.00
_cell.angle_beta   90.00
_cell.angle_gamma   90.00
#
_symmetry.space_group_name_H-M   'P 1'
#
loop_
_entity.id
_entity.type
_entity.pdbx_description
1 polymer ?
#
loop_
_entity_poly.entity_id
_entity_poly.type
_entity_poly.pdbx_seq_one_letter_code
_entity_poly.pdbx_strand_id
1 'polypeptide(L)'
;MHVLWTLKDKFRCAVLKHTTDDYSTIAERVVQLLTYETKEKPKRLPVLLMVDDFQDISDVKKLQLQIEEECLKQNIFSTSPQVIIVNCMRAESCEQTDDSLEVFIGNNLSEKEQELFEEKLKEFNKTNTNTKTFYGFMILKNNFLPKYIQGIVKNTLKGFNFQDKHAQLFAVLVLLHVYCKNAVLSVSTCEEFLGLQTKADSKSCKVEDGFEKFSTLLTRCKVMSKVSFEGVTVIHSSIAQHCLKELSASHRVTKADITNLLLTTDLLYEYTLGKQKLLQDVHSMLVRRQYSVEVEDSLFAPLIQDIMKEKPGMEETVLCNAAKCYRKDAIIFQLLARYYYIKKQDFTMAMDWAKKAKDLSRESSYICDTVSQVLVRELKHAFREDKDDPIQPVNLEKYLTLAESAAEACKETQQTANKEAMTRLQRPNDYSIYNTAGHLGELQIAATVIEILQKIPPYKSQSEGPDTRKLSGPEEEPGNESYFHVMEMHVNFLNQLKKTMKQHFVFLDNFFVNLVPLFAGKDKQKESIKHKVFKYFQQYADLFCKTNWSELCNKKSMHPREKNLRTLECLEKNKGDSYTGLLEYLYEEDSASALEEIIQQYDFILNSTEENRGLIDIINFIYANVILANINPESQYIMPYQDLCKLLLNIIDRPGSFSEILPLYYITVLLLWQEANRELPTFVSQMKTLYLNELKPVSNGKRAAVHFYLGREKGYGGLISHRDINSCLRLGQDISTQWDDEKIWKQVRDSKKLCRVSGEIHNNSIWVADVKFMVDPMFRSQLRKESGTRVTFFIGFSMNGPVALDIL
;
A
#
# COMPACT_ATOMS: atom_id res chain seq x y z
N MET A 1 -18.93 -18.05 -17.38
CA MET A 1 -18.99 -19.20 -18.31
C MET A 1 -19.66 -18.88 -19.65
N HIS A 2 -20.86 -18.28 -19.71
CA HIS A 2 -21.53 -17.97 -20.99
C HIS A 2 -20.73 -17.02 -21.91
N VAL A 3 -20.02 -16.03 -21.36
CA VAL A 3 -19.14 -15.14 -22.13
C VAL A 3 -18.02 -15.93 -22.83
N LEU A 4 -17.30 -16.78 -22.09
CA LEU A 4 -16.26 -17.64 -22.66
C LEU A 4 -16.79 -18.57 -23.75
N TRP A 5 -17.97 -19.16 -23.53
CA TRP A 5 -18.59 -20.05 -24.52
C TRP A 5 -19.00 -19.32 -25.80
N THR A 6 -19.50 -18.10 -25.68
CA THR A 6 -19.91 -17.25 -26.82
C THR A 6 -18.70 -16.79 -27.63
N LEU A 7 -17.55 -16.59 -26.96
CA LEU A 7 -16.35 -16.05 -27.57
C LEU A 7 -15.30 -17.12 -27.96
N LYS A 8 -15.60 -18.40 -27.77
CA LYS A 8 -14.67 -19.53 -28.04
C LYS A 8 -14.19 -19.61 -29.50
N ASP A 9 -14.99 -19.10 -30.43
CA ASP A 9 -14.62 -19.10 -31.86
C ASP A 9 -13.66 -17.95 -32.21
N LYS A 10 -13.46 -17.00 -31.28
CA LYS A 10 -12.57 -15.83 -31.43
C LYS A 10 -11.33 -15.90 -30.55
N PHE A 11 -11.40 -16.62 -29.42
CA PHE A 11 -10.31 -16.70 -28.44
C PHE A 11 -10.13 -18.11 -27.92
N ARG A 12 -8.91 -18.39 -27.44
CA ARG A 12 -8.63 -19.57 -26.61
C ARG A 12 -9.07 -19.30 -25.20
N CYS A 13 -10.29 -19.71 -24.89
CA CYS A 13 -10.91 -19.45 -23.59
C CYS A 13 -10.41 -20.41 -22.51
N ALA A 14 -9.99 -19.88 -21.37
CA ALA A 14 -9.59 -20.65 -20.20
C ALA A 14 -10.14 -20.04 -18.91
N VAL A 15 -10.30 -20.87 -17.88
CA VAL A 15 -10.68 -20.43 -16.52
C VAL A 15 -9.59 -20.83 -15.56
N LEU A 16 -9.05 -19.87 -14.82
CA LEU A 16 -8.15 -20.14 -13.70
C LEU A 16 -9.00 -20.58 -12.50
N LYS A 17 -9.03 -21.89 -12.23
CA LYS A 17 -9.86 -22.46 -11.15
C LYS A 17 -9.22 -22.41 -9.76
N HIS A 18 -7.89 -22.29 -9.68
CA HIS A 18 -7.14 -22.31 -8.42
C HIS A 18 -5.94 -21.37 -8.46
N THR A 19 -5.61 -20.80 -7.30
CA THR A 19 -4.44 -19.94 -7.06
C THR A 19 -3.35 -20.66 -6.24
N THR A 20 -3.47 -21.98 -6.07
CA THR A 20 -2.48 -22.78 -5.33
C THR A 20 -1.19 -23.03 -6.10
N ASP A 21 -1.22 -22.84 -7.43
CA ASP A 21 -0.05 -22.92 -8.29
C ASP A 21 0.68 -21.56 -8.26
N ASP A 22 2.02 -21.59 -8.29
CA ASP A 22 2.82 -20.36 -8.39
C ASP A 22 2.46 -19.59 -9.69
N TYR A 23 2.48 -18.26 -9.63
CA TYR A 23 2.11 -17.42 -10.77
C TYR A 23 2.99 -17.68 -11.99
N SER A 24 4.25 -18.09 -11.78
CA SER A 24 5.16 -18.52 -12.85
C SER A 24 4.63 -19.72 -13.63
N THR A 25 4.15 -20.75 -12.93
CA THR A 25 3.59 -21.97 -13.55
C THR A 25 2.29 -21.67 -14.28
N ILE A 26 1.46 -20.78 -13.72
CA ILE A 26 0.23 -20.33 -14.38
C ILE A 26 0.58 -19.59 -15.68
N ALA A 27 1.57 -18.69 -15.64
CA ALA A 27 2.04 -17.96 -16.80
C ALA A 27 2.57 -18.90 -17.90
N GLU A 28 3.41 -19.88 -17.55
CA GLU A 28 3.89 -20.91 -18.48
C GLU A 28 2.74 -21.63 -19.20
N ARG A 29 1.72 -22.07 -18.45
CA ARG A 29 0.55 -22.74 -19.02
C ARG A 29 -0.29 -21.82 -19.92
N VAL A 30 -0.45 -20.55 -19.54
CA VAL A 30 -1.16 -19.56 -20.37
C VAL A 30 -0.41 -19.32 -21.68
N VAL A 31 0.92 -19.20 -21.65
CA VAL A 31 1.73 -19.02 -22.85
C VAL A 31 1.78 -20.29 -23.71
N GLN A 32 1.78 -21.48 -23.10
CA GLN A 32 1.60 -22.74 -23.82
C GLN A 32 0.23 -22.79 -24.53
N LEU A 33 -0.85 -22.36 -23.86
CA LEU A 33 -2.17 -22.27 -24.49
C LEU A 33 -2.19 -21.24 -25.62
N LEU A 34 -1.48 -20.11 -25.49
CA LEU A 34 -1.33 -19.12 -26.54
C LEU A 34 -0.63 -19.70 -27.78
N THR A 35 0.34 -20.59 -27.61
CA THR A 35 1.20 -21.11 -28.69
C THR A 35 0.77 -22.49 -29.23
N TYR A 36 -0.13 -23.20 -28.54
CA TYR A 36 -0.59 -24.56 -28.88
C TYR A 36 -0.98 -24.71 -30.36
N GLU A 37 -0.44 -25.71 -31.05
CA GLU A 37 -0.72 -26.04 -32.47
C GLU A 37 -0.53 -24.90 -33.50
N THR A 38 0.11 -23.78 -33.13
CA THR A 38 0.36 -22.65 -34.04
C THR A 38 1.84 -22.52 -34.37
N LYS A 39 2.23 -23.00 -35.57
CA LYS A 39 3.60 -22.85 -36.10
C LYS A 39 3.87 -21.49 -36.74
N GLU A 40 2.83 -20.75 -37.16
CA GLU A 40 2.96 -19.46 -37.86
C GLU A 40 2.56 -18.28 -36.95
N LYS A 41 3.44 -17.26 -36.80
CA LYS A 41 3.25 -16.06 -35.96
C LYS A 41 1.92 -15.28 -36.21
N PRO A 42 1.40 -15.09 -37.44
CA PRO A 42 0.22 -14.25 -37.66
C PRO A 42 -1.16 -14.93 -37.39
N LYS A 43 -1.22 -16.23 -37.09
CA LYS A 43 -2.49 -16.98 -36.87
C LYS A 43 -2.78 -17.31 -35.39
N ARG A 44 -2.06 -16.71 -34.44
CA ARG A 44 -2.25 -17.00 -33.01
C ARG A 44 -3.54 -16.35 -32.50
N LEU A 45 -4.47 -17.18 -32.03
CA LEU A 45 -5.69 -16.72 -31.35
C LEU A 45 -5.33 -16.28 -29.93
N PRO A 46 -5.73 -15.06 -29.49
CA PRO A 46 -5.45 -14.62 -28.13
C PRO A 46 -6.13 -15.52 -27.09
N VAL A 47 -5.52 -15.60 -25.92
CA VAL A 47 -6.09 -16.31 -24.77
C VAL A 47 -7.05 -15.37 -24.05
N LEU A 48 -8.27 -15.83 -23.80
CA LEU A 48 -9.22 -15.16 -22.91
C LEU A 48 -9.26 -15.92 -21.58
N LEU A 49 -8.55 -15.39 -20.58
CA LEU A 49 -8.42 -16.00 -19.27
C LEU A 49 -9.42 -15.37 -18.29
N MET A 50 -10.37 -16.15 -17.81
CA MET A 50 -11.26 -15.75 -16.71
C MET A 50 -10.62 -16.11 -15.37
N VAL A 51 -10.53 -15.14 -14.47
CA VAL A 51 -10.10 -15.29 -13.08
C VAL A 51 -11.27 -14.93 -12.18
N ASP A 52 -11.72 -15.87 -11.34
CA ASP A 52 -12.95 -15.70 -10.54
C ASP A 52 -12.64 -15.48 -9.04
N ASP A 53 -11.41 -15.76 -8.61
CA ASP A 53 -11.04 -15.81 -7.19
C ASP A 53 -10.12 -14.67 -6.72
N PHE A 54 -9.55 -13.85 -7.61
CA PHE A 54 -8.69 -12.75 -7.20
C PHE A 54 -9.52 -11.60 -6.64
N GLN A 55 -9.44 -11.42 -5.32
CA GLN A 55 -10.12 -10.34 -4.60
C GLN A 55 -9.27 -9.07 -4.49
N ASP A 56 -7.99 -9.11 -4.91
CA ASP A 56 -7.08 -7.98 -4.95
C ASP A 56 -6.57 -7.79 -6.39
N ILE A 57 -6.66 -6.56 -6.90
CA ILE A 57 -6.14 -6.19 -8.21
C ILE A 57 -4.62 -6.39 -8.28
N SER A 58 -3.91 -6.35 -7.15
CA SER A 58 -2.47 -6.60 -7.09
C SER A 58 -2.12 -8.01 -7.57
N ASP A 59 -2.96 -9.02 -7.29
CA ASP A 59 -2.76 -10.40 -7.73
C ASP A 59 -2.97 -10.56 -9.25
N VAL A 60 -3.97 -9.86 -9.81
CA VAL A 60 -4.18 -9.78 -11.27
C VAL A 60 -2.93 -9.22 -11.94
N LYS A 61 -2.41 -8.11 -11.39
CA LYS A 61 -1.26 -7.40 -11.93
C LYS A 61 0.04 -8.22 -11.81
N LYS A 62 0.24 -8.99 -10.73
CA LYS A 62 1.35 -9.96 -10.60
C LYS A 62 1.27 -11.06 -11.65
N LEU A 63 0.08 -11.65 -11.84
CA LEU A 63 -0.12 -12.67 -12.87
C LEU A 63 0.16 -12.12 -14.27
N GLN A 64 -0.28 -10.89 -14.55
CA GLN A 64 0.03 -10.20 -15.80
C GLN A 64 1.55 -10.08 -16.01
N LEU A 65 2.32 -9.64 -15.01
CA LEU A 65 3.78 -9.53 -15.13
C LEU A 65 4.44 -10.89 -15.45
N GLN A 66 4.01 -11.96 -14.79
CA GLN A 66 4.56 -13.30 -15.04
C GLN A 66 4.26 -13.78 -16.47
N ILE A 67 3.05 -13.50 -16.98
CA ILE A 67 2.68 -13.81 -18.36
C ILE A 67 3.54 -13.00 -19.35
N GLU A 68 3.76 -11.70 -19.06
CA GLU A 68 4.62 -10.85 -19.89
C GLU A 68 6.07 -11.35 -19.91
N GLU A 69 6.64 -11.69 -18.75
CA GLU A 69 7.99 -12.27 -18.64
C GLU A 69 8.12 -13.57 -19.42
N GLU A 70 7.13 -14.45 -19.35
CA GLU A 70 7.15 -15.73 -20.05
C GLU A 70 6.98 -15.57 -21.57
N CYS A 71 6.15 -14.62 -22.02
CA CYS A 71 6.07 -14.26 -23.44
C CYS A 71 7.43 -13.77 -23.98
N LEU A 72 8.15 -12.97 -23.19
CA LEU A 72 9.48 -12.46 -23.56
C LEU A 72 10.52 -13.59 -23.66
N LYS A 73 10.55 -14.52 -22.69
CA LYS A 73 11.45 -15.69 -22.75
C LYS A 73 11.27 -16.51 -24.04
N GLN A 74 10.03 -16.59 -24.52
CA GLN A 74 9.67 -17.31 -25.74
C GLN A 74 9.70 -16.44 -27.01
N ASN A 75 10.19 -15.20 -26.94
CA ASN A 75 10.25 -14.25 -28.05
C ASN A 75 8.89 -14.04 -28.74
N ILE A 76 7.81 -13.95 -27.95
CA ILE A 76 6.46 -13.70 -28.42
C ILE A 76 6.21 -12.20 -28.43
N PHE A 77 6.14 -11.63 -29.64
CA PHE A 77 5.91 -10.21 -29.88
C PHE A 77 4.68 -10.03 -30.77
N SER A 78 3.75 -9.16 -30.39
CA SER A 78 2.56 -8.86 -31.19
C SER A 78 2.05 -7.44 -30.95
N THR A 79 1.46 -6.86 -31.99
CA THR A 79 0.72 -5.58 -31.93
C THR A 79 -0.70 -5.76 -31.40
N SER A 80 -1.25 -6.98 -31.44
CA SER A 80 -2.56 -7.32 -30.89
C SER A 80 -2.44 -7.94 -29.48
N PRO A 81 -3.44 -7.71 -28.60
CA PRO A 81 -3.48 -8.35 -27.28
C PRO A 81 -3.33 -9.87 -27.41
N GLN A 82 -2.35 -10.45 -26.70
CA GLN A 82 -2.09 -11.89 -26.72
C GLN A 82 -2.87 -12.63 -25.63
N VAL A 83 -3.06 -11.98 -24.48
CA VAL A 83 -3.83 -12.51 -23.36
C VAL A 83 -4.75 -11.41 -22.86
N ILE A 84 -6.02 -11.73 -22.68
CA ILE A 84 -7.04 -10.88 -22.08
C ILE A 84 -7.44 -11.52 -20.76
N ILE A 85 -7.19 -10.83 -19.65
CA ILE A 85 -7.57 -11.30 -18.32
C ILE A 85 -8.89 -10.63 -17.94
N VAL A 86 -9.92 -11.43 -17.71
CA VAL A 86 -11.20 -10.99 -17.16
C VAL A 86 -11.24 -11.41 -15.70
N ASN A 87 -10.99 -10.46 -14.79
CA ASN A 87 -11.09 -10.71 -13.36
C ASN A 87 -12.48 -10.33 -12.84
N CYS A 88 -13.19 -11.28 -12.24
CA CYS A 88 -14.48 -11.05 -11.61
C CYS A 88 -14.31 -10.70 -10.13
N MET A 89 -14.17 -9.40 -9.84
CA MET A 89 -14.12 -8.90 -8.45
C MET A 89 -15.53 -8.61 -7.93
N ARG A 90 -15.81 -9.02 -6.70
CA ARG A 90 -17.05 -8.65 -6.00
C ARG A 90 -16.78 -7.41 -5.16
N ALA A 91 -17.25 -6.25 -5.60
CA ALA A 91 -17.23 -5.03 -4.80
C ALA A 91 -18.47 -4.96 -3.87
N GLU A 92 -18.29 -4.61 -2.60
CA GLU A 92 -19.41 -4.42 -1.65
C GLU A 92 -20.01 -3.01 -1.73
N SER A 93 -19.21 -2.06 -2.23
CA SER A 93 -19.65 -0.76 -2.72
C SER A 93 -18.66 -0.32 -3.81
N CYS A 94 -19.17 0.26 -4.88
CA CYS A 94 -18.39 0.96 -5.87
C CYS A 94 -18.73 2.44 -5.65
N GLU A 95 -17.75 3.23 -5.23
CA GLU A 95 -17.82 4.68 -5.45
C GLU A 95 -17.92 4.82 -6.96
N GLN A 96 -19.04 5.33 -7.47
CA GLN A 96 -19.19 5.60 -8.90
C GLN A 96 -18.09 6.58 -9.28
N THR A 97 -17.02 6.08 -9.87
CA THR A 97 -16.05 6.95 -10.52
C THR A 97 -16.59 7.22 -11.92
N ASP A 98 -16.47 8.47 -12.38
CA ASP A 98 -16.85 8.91 -13.73
C ASP A 98 -15.97 8.27 -14.83
N ASP A 99 -15.24 7.20 -14.50
CA ASP A 99 -14.29 6.58 -15.40
C ASP A 99 -15.00 5.62 -16.36
N SER A 100 -14.93 5.97 -17.65
CA SER A 100 -15.59 5.32 -18.79
C SER A 100 -15.32 3.82 -19.01
N LEU A 101 -14.60 3.15 -18.11
CA LEU A 101 -14.19 1.75 -18.18
C LEU A 101 -14.96 0.83 -17.21
N GLU A 102 -15.74 1.38 -16.28
CA GLU A 102 -16.50 0.60 -15.30
C GLU A 102 -17.93 0.36 -15.77
N VAL A 103 -18.30 -0.90 -16.01
CA VAL A 103 -19.69 -1.29 -16.29
C VAL A 103 -20.29 -1.84 -15.01
N PHE A 104 -21.13 -1.04 -14.35
CA PHE A 104 -21.83 -1.46 -13.15
C PHE A 104 -23.03 -2.35 -13.49
N ILE A 105 -23.03 -3.57 -12.96
CA ILE A 105 -24.18 -4.49 -13.01
C ILE A 105 -24.82 -4.49 -11.62
N GLY A 106 -25.92 -3.75 -11.48
CA GLY A 106 -26.66 -3.64 -10.22
C GLY A 106 -27.64 -4.78 -9.98
N ASN A 107 -28.11 -4.90 -8.73
CA ASN A 107 -29.19 -5.82 -8.35
C ASN A 107 -30.58 -5.26 -8.70
N ASN A 108 -30.78 -4.81 -9.94
CA ASN A 108 -32.04 -4.30 -10.45
C ASN A 108 -32.28 -4.83 -11.85
N LEU A 109 -33.46 -5.35 -12.10
CA LEU A 109 -33.90 -5.82 -13.41
C LEU A 109 -34.58 -4.68 -14.19
N SER A 110 -34.29 -4.59 -15.48
CA SER A 110 -35.06 -3.78 -16.43
C SER A 110 -36.50 -4.30 -16.55
N GLU A 111 -37.43 -3.45 -17.02
CA GLU A 111 -38.83 -3.85 -17.23
C GLU A 111 -38.93 -5.10 -18.12
N LYS A 112 -38.15 -5.14 -19.20
CA LYS A 112 -38.09 -6.30 -20.11
C LYS A 112 -37.61 -7.57 -19.41
N GLU A 113 -36.60 -7.48 -18.54
CA GLU A 113 -36.14 -8.64 -17.76
C GLU A 113 -37.21 -9.10 -16.78
N GLN A 114 -37.92 -8.18 -16.12
CA GLN A 114 -39.01 -8.52 -15.21
C GLN A 114 -40.16 -9.24 -15.94
N GLU A 115 -40.55 -8.78 -17.13
CA GLU A 115 -41.53 -9.45 -17.98
C GLU A 115 -41.10 -10.88 -18.33
N LEU A 116 -39.84 -11.08 -18.70
CA LEU A 116 -39.28 -12.42 -18.99
C LEU A 116 -39.32 -13.34 -17.77
N PHE A 117 -39.05 -12.83 -16.56
CA PHE A 117 -39.20 -13.61 -15.32
C PHE A 117 -40.66 -13.98 -15.03
N GLU A 118 -41.61 -13.09 -15.31
CA GLU A 118 -43.05 -13.40 -15.16
C GLU A 118 -43.53 -14.44 -16.18
N GLU A 119 -43.08 -14.35 -17.44
CA GLU A 119 -43.34 -15.37 -18.45
C GLU A 119 -42.77 -16.73 -18.04
N LYS A 120 -41.53 -16.75 -17.52
CA LYS A 120 -40.90 -17.98 -17.03
C LYS A 120 -41.63 -18.57 -15.83
N LEU A 121 -42.16 -17.74 -14.94
CA LEU A 121 -43.00 -18.19 -13.82
C LEU A 121 -44.31 -18.83 -14.32
N LYS A 122 -44.95 -18.23 -15.34
CA LYS A 122 -46.13 -18.84 -15.99
C LYS A 122 -45.80 -20.20 -16.60
N GLU A 123 -44.63 -20.36 -17.20
CA GLU A 123 -44.14 -21.65 -17.71
C GLU A 123 -43.98 -22.68 -16.57
N PHE A 124 -43.31 -22.32 -15.47
CA PHE A 124 -43.13 -23.21 -14.33
C PHE A 124 -44.44 -23.65 -13.68
N ASN A 125 -45.43 -22.76 -13.63
CA ASN A 125 -46.77 -23.09 -13.14
C ASN A 125 -47.48 -24.10 -14.05
N LYS A 126 -47.24 -24.05 -15.37
CA LYS A 126 -47.77 -25.05 -16.33
C LYS A 126 -47.09 -26.41 -16.18
N THR A 127 -45.80 -26.44 -15.84
CA THR A 127 -45.02 -27.68 -15.68
C THR A 127 -45.08 -28.28 -14.27
N ASN A 128 -45.91 -27.74 -13.36
CA ASN A 128 -45.98 -28.14 -11.94
C ASN A 128 -44.60 -28.15 -11.23
N THR A 129 -43.69 -27.28 -11.64
CA THR A 129 -42.37 -27.17 -11.01
C THR A 129 -42.49 -26.43 -9.68
N ASN A 130 -41.89 -26.95 -8.60
CA ASN A 130 -41.97 -26.29 -7.29
C ASN A 130 -41.13 -25.00 -7.27
N THR A 131 -41.79 -23.86 -7.43
CA THR A 131 -41.18 -22.52 -7.41
C THR A 131 -41.09 -21.92 -6.00
N LYS A 132 -41.83 -22.47 -5.02
CA LYS A 132 -41.93 -21.88 -3.66
C LYS A 132 -40.62 -21.90 -2.88
N THR A 133 -39.78 -22.91 -3.13
CA THR A 133 -38.46 -23.07 -2.50
C THR A 133 -37.32 -22.77 -3.48
N PHE A 134 -37.62 -22.31 -4.70
CA PHE A 134 -36.60 -21.91 -5.66
C PHE A 134 -36.23 -20.44 -5.47
N TYR A 135 -35.65 -20.13 -4.30
CA TYR A 135 -35.50 -18.76 -3.83
C TYR A 135 -34.62 -17.89 -4.72
N GLY A 136 -33.59 -18.43 -5.39
CA GLY A 136 -32.77 -17.66 -6.33
C GLY A 136 -33.61 -17.05 -7.46
N PHE A 137 -34.47 -17.85 -8.08
CA PHE A 137 -35.40 -17.36 -9.10
C PHE A 137 -36.42 -16.38 -8.52
N MET A 138 -36.99 -16.68 -7.35
CA MET A 138 -38.01 -15.81 -6.77
C MET A 138 -37.44 -14.46 -6.29
N ILE A 139 -36.18 -14.41 -5.85
CA ILE A 139 -35.49 -13.16 -5.52
C ILE A 139 -35.33 -12.30 -6.77
N LEU A 140 -34.85 -12.89 -7.87
CA LEU A 140 -34.73 -12.20 -9.16
C LEU A 140 -36.10 -11.72 -9.65
N LYS A 141 -37.09 -12.60 -9.66
CA LYS A 141 -38.47 -12.32 -10.07
C LYS A 141 -39.10 -11.17 -9.28
N ASN A 142 -38.80 -11.08 -7.98
CA ASN A 142 -39.27 -9.99 -7.13
C ASN A 142 -38.29 -8.81 -7.11
N ASN A 143 -37.44 -8.67 -8.12
CA ASN A 143 -36.47 -7.57 -8.28
C ASN A 143 -35.68 -7.28 -7.00
N PHE A 144 -35.17 -8.33 -6.34
CA PHE A 144 -34.38 -8.25 -5.12
C PHE A 144 -35.05 -7.53 -3.93
N LEU A 145 -36.39 -7.40 -3.93
CA LEU A 145 -37.14 -6.69 -2.89
C LEU A 145 -36.80 -7.21 -1.47
N PRO A 146 -36.22 -6.37 -0.58
CA PRO A 146 -35.80 -6.81 0.76
C PRO A 146 -36.94 -7.38 1.61
N LYS A 147 -38.16 -6.85 1.47
CA LYS A 147 -39.36 -7.32 2.19
C LYS A 147 -39.69 -8.79 1.89
N TYR A 148 -39.50 -9.23 0.64
CA TYR A 148 -39.72 -10.62 0.25
C TYR A 148 -38.74 -11.56 0.97
N ILE A 149 -37.45 -11.20 0.94
CA ILE A 149 -36.39 -11.97 1.60
C ILE A 149 -36.60 -12.02 3.11
N GLN A 150 -36.93 -10.89 3.74
CA GLN A 150 -37.26 -10.83 5.16
C GLN A 150 -38.43 -11.76 5.53
N GLY A 151 -39.48 -11.82 4.70
CA GLY A 151 -40.61 -12.72 4.90
C GLY A 151 -40.22 -14.20 4.88
N ILE A 152 -39.39 -14.61 3.91
CA ILE A 152 -38.85 -15.99 3.85
C ILE A 152 -38.07 -16.33 5.12
N VAL A 153 -37.15 -15.45 5.49
CA VAL A 153 -36.26 -15.64 6.63
C VAL A 153 -37.06 -15.76 7.93
N LYS A 154 -37.96 -14.80 8.22
CA LYS A 154 -38.82 -14.82 9.42
C LYS A 154 -39.66 -16.08 9.52
N ASN A 155 -40.24 -16.53 8.42
CA ASN A 155 -41.06 -17.73 8.41
C ASN A 155 -40.23 -18.99 8.67
N THR A 156 -39.04 -19.08 8.08
CA THR A 156 -38.17 -20.25 8.21
C THR A 156 -37.52 -20.33 9.60
N LEU A 157 -37.13 -19.17 10.17
CA LEU A 157 -36.54 -19.06 11.51
C LEU A 157 -37.58 -19.08 12.64
N LYS A 158 -38.88 -19.14 12.35
CA LYS A 158 -39.92 -19.23 13.38
C LYS A 158 -39.69 -20.44 14.28
N GLY A 159 -39.54 -20.20 15.59
CA GLY A 159 -39.22 -21.24 16.57
C GLY A 159 -37.78 -21.76 16.47
N PHE A 160 -36.84 -20.96 15.98
CA PHE A 160 -35.41 -21.26 16.07
C PHE A 160 -34.97 -21.30 17.54
N ASN A 161 -34.19 -22.31 17.90
CA ASN A 161 -33.64 -22.51 19.23
C ASN A 161 -32.15 -22.88 19.13
N PHE A 162 -31.29 -22.03 19.69
CA PHE A 162 -29.82 -22.20 19.61
C PHE A 162 -29.27 -23.35 20.46
N GLN A 163 -30.11 -24.07 21.20
CA GLN A 163 -29.71 -25.30 21.89
C GLN A 163 -29.73 -26.52 20.95
N ASP A 164 -30.43 -26.43 19.84
CA ASP A 164 -30.56 -27.55 18.91
C ASP A 164 -29.35 -27.60 17.96
N LYS A 165 -28.74 -28.77 17.78
CA LYS A 165 -27.53 -28.94 16.94
C LYS A 165 -27.74 -28.46 15.51
N HIS A 166 -28.89 -28.77 14.91
CA HIS A 166 -29.20 -28.37 13.54
C HIS A 166 -29.34 -26.84 13.39
N ALA A 167 -29.87 -26.17 14.42
CA ALA A 167 -30.00 -24.72 14.47
C ALA A 167 -28.64 -24.03 14.68
N GLN A 168 -27.79 -24.60 15.55
CA GLN A 168 -26.41 -24.16 15.77
C GLN A 168 -25.59 -24.22 14.47
N LEU A 169 -25.61 -25.37 13.79
CA LEU A 169 -24.86 -25.57 12.56
C LEU A 169 -25.37 -24.68 11.42
N PHE A 170 -26.69 -24.47 11.34
CA PHE A 170 -27.28 -23.51 10.40
C PHE A 170 -26.76 -22.08 10.66
N ALA A 171 -26.72 -21.65 11.92
CA ALA A 171 -26.21 -20.33 12.27
C ALA A 171 -24.72 -20.17 11.91
N VAL A 172 -23.90 -21.22 12.08
CA VAL A 172 -22.51 -21.24 11.62
C VAL A 172 -22.40 -21.05 10.11
N LEU A 173 -23.20 -21.79 9.31
CA LEU A 173 -23.22 -21.63 7.85
C LEU A 173 -23.63 -20.22 7.42
N VAL A 174 -24.60 -19.62 8.12
CA VAL A 174 -25.02 -18.23 7.90
C VAL A 174 -23.88 -17.27 8.19
N LEU A 175 -23.20 -17.39 9.34
CA LEU A 175 -22.08 -16.54 9.71
C LEU A 175 -20.93 -16.64 8.70
N LEU A 176 -20.53 -17.88 8.35
CA LEU A 176 -19.51 -18.17 7.34
C LEU A 176 -19.87 -17.47 6.03
N HIS A 177 -21.08 -17.63 5.53
CA HIS A 177 -21.49 -17.05 4.24
C HIS A 177 -21.52 -15.52 4.25
N VAL A 178 -21.84 -14.88 5.39
CA VAL A 178 -21.85 -13.41 5.50
C VAL A 178 -20.44 -12.83 5.46
N TYR A 179 -19.51 -13.37 6.26
CA TYR A 179 -18.16 -12.81 6.39
C TYR A 179 -17.12 -13.46 5.48
N CYS A 180 -17.45 -14.59 4.85
CA CYS A 180 -16.64 -15.26 3.83
C CYS A 180 -17.55 -15.99 2.81
N LYS A 181 -17.96 -15.30 1.74
CA LYS A 181 -18.97 -15.78 0.77
C LYS A 181 -18.68 -17.15 0.14
N ASN A 182 -17.41 -17.55 0.05
CA ASN A 182 -16.98 -18.82 -0.54
C ASN A 182 -16.72 -19.90 0.54
N ALA A 183 -16.99 -19.59 1.81
CA ALA A 183 -16.87 -20.55 2.90
C ALA A 183 -18.02 -21.57 2.86
N VAL A 184 -17.64 -22.81 3.14
CA VAL A 184 -18.46 -24.00 3.04
C VAL A 184 -18.06 -24.97 4.14
N LEU A 185 -19.01 -25.72 4.67
CA LEU A 185 -18.70 -26.88 5.53
C LEU A 185 -18.82 -28.15 4.70
N SER A 186 -17.91 -29.10 4.88
CA SER A 186 -18.03 -30.37 4.16
C SER A 186 -19.28 -31.12 4.60
N VAL A 187 -19.89 -31.89 3.69
CA VAL A 187 -21.03 -32.77 4.02
C VAL A 187 -20.68 -33.68 5.19
N SER A 188 -19.48 -34.28 5.20
CA SER A 188 -19.01 -35.12 6.31
C SER A 188 -18.95 -34.38 7.65
N THR A 189 -18.48 -33.13 7.67
CA THR A 189 -18.45 -32.30 8.89
C THR A 189 -19.85 -32.03 9.40
N CYS A 190 -20.79 -31.74 8.49
CA CYS A 190 -22.18 -31.51 8.86
C CYS A 190 -22.84 -32.78 9.40
N GLU A 191 -22.64 -33.94 8.75
CA GLU A 191 -23.16 -35.23 9.22
C GLU A 191 -22.65 -35.58 10.62
N GLU A 192 -21.36 -35.42 10.85
CA GLU A 192 -20.72 -35.69 12.14
C GLU A 192 -21.25 -34.76 13.25
N PHE A 193 -21.34 -33.44 12.97
CA PHE A 193 -21.88 -32.47 13.92
C PHE A 193 -23.33 -32.79 14.29
N LEU A 194 -24.15 -33.16 13.30
CA LEU A 194 -25.56 -33.51 13.48
C LEU A 194 -25.77 -34.91 14.08
N GLY A 195 -24.72 -35.75 14.14
CA GLY A 195 -24.81 -37.13 14.63
C GLY A 195 -25.55 -38.07 13.66
N LEU A 196 -25.49 -37.79 12.35
CA LEU A 196 -26.11 -38.61 11.32
C LEU A 196 -25.27 -39.87 11.06
N GLN A 197 -25.90 -41.05 11.08
CA GLN A 197 -25.22 -42.31 10.74
C GLN A 197 -25.06 -42.46 9.23
N THR A 198 -23.85 -42.76 8.77
CA THR A 198 -23.56 -43.15 7.38
C THR A 198 -24.12 -44.56 7.15
N LYS A 199 -25.40 -44.68 6.77
CA LYS A 199 -25.99 -45.98 6.39
C LYS A 199 -25.51 -46.36 4.99
N ALA A 200 -25.09 -47.62 4.81
CA ALA A 200 -24.56 -48.17 3.55
C ALA A 200 -25.59 -48.15 2.39
N ASP A 201 -26.88 -48.03 2.69
CA ASP A 201 -27.94 -47.87 1.69
C ASP A 201 -28.11 -46.40 1.31
N SER A 202 -27.54 -46.04 0.17
CA SER A 202 -27.41 -44.71 -0.44
C SER A 202 -28.71 -44.01 -0.84
N LYS A 203 -29.84 -44.29 -0.19
CA LYS A 203 -31.15 -43.69 -0.51
C LYS A 203 -31.88 -42.96 0.63
N SER A 204 -31.40 -42.94 1.88
CA SER A 204 -32.27 -42.43 2.97
C SER A 204 -31.64 -41.58 4.10
N CYS A 205 -30.59 -40.80 3.85
CA CYS A 205 -30.33 -39.63 4.70
C CYS A 205 -29.51 -38.61 3.92
N LYS A 206 -30.16 -37.58 3.38
CA LYS A 206 -29.43 -36.43 2.83
C LYS A 206 -29.05 -35.54 4.01
N VAL A 207 -27.83 -35.01 4.05
CA VAL A 207 -27.40 -34.10 5.13
C VAL A 207 -28.38 -32.93 5.34
N GLU A 208 -29.05 -32.51 4.26
CA GLU A 208 -30.13 -31.53 4.24
C GLU A 208 -31.30 -31.91 5.16
N ASP A 209 -31.67 -33.19 5.23
CA ASP A 209 -32.74 -33.67 6.10
C ASP A 209 -32.42 -33.39 7.57
N GLY A 210 -31.13 -33.46 7.93
CA GLY A 210 -30.64 -33.12 9.26
C GLY A 210 -30.69 -31.63 9.61
N PHE A 211 -30.91 -30.73 8.64
CA PHE A 211 -31.15 -29.30 8.85
C PHE A 211 -32.64 -28.95 8.97
N GLU A 212 -33.54 -29.93 8.87
CA GLU A 212 -34.98 -29.77 9.01
C GLU A 212 -35.54 -28.64 8.13
N LYS A 213 -36.30 -27.69 8.70
CA LYS A 213 -36.88 -26.54 7.99
C LYS A 213 -35.83 -25.62 7.37
N PHE A 214 -34.60 -25.59 7.92
CA PHE A 214 -33.51 -24.75 7.42
C PHE A 214 -32.90 -25.27 6.11
N SER A 215 -33.12 -26.53 5.77
CA SER A 215 -32.67 -27.16 4.52
C SER A 215 -33.04 -26.34 3.28
N THR A 216 -34.20 -25.68 3.30
CA THR A 216 -34.68 -24.86 2.18
C THR A 216 -33.82 -23.63 1.89
N LEU A 217 -33.01 -23.19 2.87
CA LEU A 217 -32.09 -22.05 2.74
C LEU A 217 -30.65 -22.49 2.46
N LEU A 218 -30.41 -23.80 2.32
CA LEU A 218 -29.09 -24.38 2.09
C LEU A 218 -28.98 -25.03 0.71
N THR A 219 -27.78 -25.10 0.19
CA THR A 219 -27.46 -25.85 -1.03
C THR A 219 -26.17 -26.63 -0.84
N ARG A 220 -26.09 -27.77 -1.53
CA ARG A 220 -24.81 -28.43 -1.79
C ARG A 220 -24.07 -27.74 -2.92
N CYS A 221 -22.76 -27.77 -2.83
CA CYS A 221 -21.86 -27.33 -3.89
C CYS A 221 -20.63 -28.25 -3.93
N LYS A 222 -20.07 -28.43 -5.12
CA LYS A 222 -18.82 -29.16 -5.27
C LYS A 222 -17.66 -28.19 -5.05
N VAL A 223 -16.86 -28.46 -4.03
CA VAL A 223 -15.69 -27.67 -3.67
C VAL A 223 -14.48 -28.34 -4.29
N MET A 224 -13.86 -27.64 -5.24
CA MET A 224 -12.60 -28.07 -5.82
C MET A 224 -11.48 -27.50 -4.92
N SER A 225 -10.77 -28.37 -4.21
CA SER A 225 -9.57 -28.05 -3.42
C SER A 225 -8.48 -29.07 -3.81
N LYS A 226 -7.38 -29.19 -3.05
CA LYS A 226 -6.38 -30.26 -3.22
C LYS A 226 -7.02 -31.64 -3.31
N VAL A 227 -8.12 -31.84 -2.58
CA VAL A 227 -9.05 -32.96 -2.72
C VAL A 227 -10.44 -32.36 -2.96
N SER A 228 -11.15 -32.82 -3.99
CA SER A 228 -12.52 -32.36 -4.25
C SER A 228 -13.49 -32.98 -3.26
N PHE A 229 -14.39 -32.18 -2.67
CA PHE A 229 -15.41 -32.65 -1.75
C PHE A 229 -16.75 -31.94 -1.96
N GLU A 230 -17.84 -32.49 -1.43
CA GLU A 230 -19.14 -31.81 -1.39
C GLU A 230 -19.24 -30.95 -0.12
N GLY A 231 -19.63 -29.68 -0.28
CA GLY A 231 -19.84 -28.74 0.80
C GLY A 231 -21.28 -28.23 0.86
N VAL A 232 -21.72 -27.82 2.04
CA VAL A 232 -22.99 -27.17 2.31
C VAL A 232 -22.75 -25.68 2.56
N THR A 233 -23.60 -24.82 1.97
CA THR A 233 -23.58 -23.36 2.18
C THR A 233 -24.98 -22.77 2.05
N VAL A 234 -25.15 -21.52 2.45
CA VAL A 234 -26.40 -20.78 2.27
C VAL A 234 -26.60 -20.46 0.79
N ILE A 235 -27.83 -20.61 0.30
CA ILE A 235 -28.16 -20.46 -1.12
C ILE A 235 -27.86 -19.07 -1.71
N HIS A 236 -27.91 -18.02 -0.89
CA HIS A 236 -27.83 -16.64 -1.37
C HIS A 236 -27.35 -15.68 -0.28
N SER A 237 -26.47 -14.74 -0.63
CA SER A 237 -25.85 -13.83 0.34
C SER A 237 -26.85 -12.90 1.02
N SER A 238 -27.85 -12.39 0.28
CA SER A 238 -28.91 -11.58 0.91
C SER A 238 -29.76 -12.38 1.88
N ILE A 239 -29.96 -13.69 1.67
CA ILE A 239 -30.65 -14.55 2.65
C ILE A 239 -29.78 -14.68 3.89
N ALA A 240 -28.49 -15.01 3.75
CA ALA A 240 -27.56 -15.12 4.87
C ALA A 240 -27.52 -13.83 5.72
N GLN A 241 -27.43 -12.66 5.07
CA GLN A 241 -27.46 -11.37 5.77
C GLN A 241 -28.75 -11.14 6.57
N HIS A 242 -29.91 -11.45 5.98
CA HIS A 242 -31.18 -11.33 6.67
C HIS A 242 -31.36 -12.37 7.78
N CYS A 243 -30.88 -13.61 7.59
CA CYS A 243 -30.83 -14.63 8.64
C CYS A 243 -30.01 -14.15 9.83
N LEU A 244 -28.81 -13.61 9.61
CA LEU A 244 -27.96 -13.13 10.69
C LEU A 244 -28.62 -11.97 11.47
N LYS A 245 -29.32 -11.06 10.78
CA LYS A 245 -30.11 -10.00 11.41
C LYS A 245 -31.27 -10.54 12.24
N GLU A 246 -32.01 -11.51 11.71
CA GLU A 246 -33.17 -12.12 12.39
C GLU A 246 -32.75 -12.94 13.63
N LEU A 247 -31.62 -13.66 13.55
CA LEU A 247 -31.04 -14.41 14.68
C LEU A 247 -30.77 -13.49 15.88
N SER A 248 -30.20 -12.32 15.62
CA SER A 248 -29.93 -11.31 16.65
C SER A 248 -31.23 -10.69 17.18
N ALA A 249 -32.11 -10.22 16.28
CA ALA A 249 -33.31 -9.45 16.64
C ALA A 249 -34.39 -10.29 17.35
N SER A 250 -34.67 -11.49 16.87
CA SER A 250 -35.81 -12.30 17.33
C SER A 250 -35.40 -13.49 18.21
N HIS A 251 -34.16 -13.97 18.09
CA HIS A 251 -33.69 -15.18 18.78
C HIS A 251 -32.57 -14.92 19.79
N ARG A 252 -32.12 -13.67 19.95
CA ARG A 252 -31.06 -13.25 20.90
C ARG A 252 -29.75 -14.01 20.73
N VAL A 253 -29.47 -14.51 19.53
CA VAL A 253 -28.19 -15.16 19.18
C VAL A 253 -27.28 -14.12 18.57
N THR A 254 -26.19 -13.81 19.26
CA THR A 254 -25.22 -12.82 18.80
C THR A 254 -24.20 -13.44 17.86
N LYS A 255 -23.53 -12.60 17.06
CA LYS A 255 -22.40 -13.01 16.21
C LYS A 255 -21.29 -13.61 17.05
N ALA A 256 -21.08 -13.09 18.26
CA ALA A 256 -20.10 -13.64 19.19
C ALA A 256 -20.44 -15.07 19.62
N ASP A 257 -21.70 -15.37 19.89
CA ASP A 257 -22.14 -16.72 20.28
C ASP A 257 -21.84 -17.73 19.16
N ILE A 258 -22.19 -17.38 17.92
CA ILE A 258 -21.95 -18.23 16.74
C ILE A 258 -20.45 -18.36 16.46
N THR A 259 -19.69 -17.27 16.57
CA THR A 259 -18.24 -17.28 16.32
C THR A 259 -17.51 -18.10 17.37
N ASN A 260 -17.89 -17.99 18.64
CA ASN A 260 -17.32 -18.79 19.72
C ASN A 260 -17.61 -20.27 19.49
N LEU A 261 -18.85 -20.65 19.17
CA LEU A 261 -19.19 -22.02 18.81
C LEU A 261 -18.30 -22.55 17.67
N LEU A 262 -18.11 -21.75 16.62
CA LEU A 262 -17.25 -22.09 15.48
C LEU A 262 -15.77 -22.25 15.87
N LEU A 263 -15.27 -21.51 16.87
CA LEU A 263 -13.87 -21.56 17.30
C LEU A 263 -13.59 -22.62 18.37
N THR A 264 -14.58 -22.97 19.19
CA THR A 264 -14.41 -23.90 20.33
C THR A 264 -14.91 -25.31 20.05
N THR A 265 -15.54 -25.55 18.90
CA THR A 265 -15.98 -26.90 18.52
C THR A 265 -14.86 -27.64 17.79
N ASP A 266 -14.10 -28.45 18.52
CA ASP A 266 -12.98 -29.24 17.97
C ASP A 266 -13.42 -30.18 16.84
N LEU A 267 -14.65 -30.71 16.90
CA LEU A 267 -15.24 -31.57 15.87
C LEU A 267 -15.18 -30.97 14.45
N LEU A 268 -15.30 -29.65 14.33
CA LEU A 268 -15.21 -28.96 13.03
C LEU A 268 -13.79 -29.03 12.43
N TYR A 269 -12.79 -29.35 13.26
CA TYR A 269 -11.38 -29.31 12.93
C TYR A 269 -10.63 -30.62 13.19
N GLU A 270 -11.23 -31.69 13.70
CA GLU A 270 -10.43 -32.86 14.11
C GLU A 270 -9.99 -33.73 12.92
N TYR A 271 -10.86 -34.24 12.03
CA TYR A 271 -10.43 -35.12 10.91
C TYR A 271 -11.29 -35.08 9.64
N THR A 272 -11.88 -33.93 9.28
CA THR A 272 -12.84 -33.84 8.17
C THR A 272 -12.24 -33.34 6.84
N LEU A 273 -12.80 -33.81 5.73
CA LEU A 273 -12.54 -33.25 4.40
C LEU A 273 -12.82 -31.74 4.43
N GLY A 274 -11.96 -30.92 3.80
CA GLY A 274 -12.15 -29.47 3.79
C GLY A 274 -11.71 -28.70 5.04
N LYS A 275 -11.23 -29.37 6.11
CA LYS A 275 -10.69 -28.73 7.33
C LYS A 275 -9.71 -27.58 7.05
N GLN A 276 -8.72 -27.79 6.19
CA GLN A 276 -7.73 -26.76 5.87
C GLN A 276 -8.36 -25.52 5.24
N LYS A 277 -9.37 -25.73 4.39
CA LYS A 277 -10.12 -24.65 3.75
C LYS A 277 -10.95 -23.89 4.79
N LEU A 278 -11.65 -24.59 5.67
CA LEU A 278 -12.39 -23.98 6.77
C LEU A 278 -11.48 -23.15 7.69
N LEU A 279 -10.32 -23.69 8.08
CA LEU A 279 -9.34 -22.95 8.88
C LEU A 279 -8.87 -21.66 8.19
N GLN A 280 -8.65 -21.69 6.88
CA GLN A 280 -8.27 -20.51 6.09
C GLN A 280 -9.41 -19.49 5.99
N ASP A 281 -10.65 -19.95 5.82
CA ASP A 281 -11.83 -19.11 5.70
C ASP A 281 -12.14 -18.41 7.03
N VAL A 282 -12.15 -19.16 8.14
CA VAL A 282 -12.35 -18.61 9.49
C VAL A 282 -11.22 -17.66 9.86
N HIS A 283 -9.97 -18.01 9.55
CA HIS A 283 -8.83 -17.13 9.76
C HIS A 283 -9.02 -15.81 8.99
N SER A 284 -9.36 -15.88 7.70
CA SER A 284 -9.65 -14.69 6.89
C SER A 284 -10.77 -13.84 7.49
N MET A 285 -11.85 -14.42 8.00
CA MET A 285 -12.94 -13.68 8.64
C MET A 285 -12.47 -12.89 9.87
N LEU A 286 -11.49 -13.40 10.61
CA LEU A 286 -10.98 -12.79 11.84
C LEU A 286 -9.93 -11.69 11.56
N VAL A 287 -9.11 -11.84 10.53
CA VAL A 287 -7.94 -10.98 10.30
C VAL A 287 -8.08 -10.02 9.12
N ARG A 288 -8.87 -10.35 8.10
CA ARG A 288 -8.95 -9.58 6.85
C ARG A 288 -9.73 -8.29 7.09
N ARG A 289 -9.07 -7.16 6.88
CA ARG A 289 -9.65 -5.82 7.05
C ARG A 289 -10.20 -5.32 5.72
N GLN A 290 -11.26 -4.53 5.79
CA GLN A 290 -11.71 -3.73 4.66
C GLN A 290 -11.06 -2.34 4.81
N TYR A 291 -10.22 -1.96 3.85
CA TYR A 291 -9.61 -0.64 3.83
C TYR A 291 -10.62 0.38 3.33
N SER A 292 -11.23 1.14 4.24
CA SER A 292 -11.97 2.37 3.93
C SER A 292 -11.17 3.58 4.40
N VAL A 293 -10.95 4.54 3.51
CA VAL A 293 -10.14 5.76 3.75
C VAL A 293 -10.78 6.66 4.81
N GLU A 294 -12.10 6.56 5.00
CA GLU A 294 -12.89 7.56 5.73
C GLU A 294 -13.10 7.25 7.22
N VAL A 295 -12.69 6.07 7.71
CA VAL A 295 -13.01 5.67 9.10
C VAL A 295 -11.81 5.05 9.81
N GLU A 296 -11.43 5.65 10.95
CA GLU A 296 -10.52 5.06 11.95
C GLU A 296 -10.96 3.66 12.42
N ASP A 297 -12.19 3.24 12.11
CA ASP A 297 -12.74 1.93 12.41
C ASP A 297 -12.07 0.78 11.65
N SER A 298 -11.30 1.01 10.56
CA SER A 298 -10.66 -0.06 9.75
C SER A 298 -9.56 -0.90 10.43
N LEU A 299 -9.39 -0.80 11.76
CA LEU A 299 -8.34 -1.45 12.54
C LEU A 299 -8.57 -2.96 12.80
N PHE A 300 -9.81 -3.43 12.66
CA PHE A 300 -10.21 -4.83 12.88
C PHE A 300 -11.01 -5.38 11.69
N ALA A 301 -11.13 -6.70 11.57
CA ALA A 301 -11.97 -7.31 10.53
C ALA A 301 -13.46 -6.99 10.76
N PRO A 302 -14.30 -6.94 9.69
CA PRO A 302 -15.73 -6.59 9.81
C PRO A 302 -16.49 -7.40 10.86
N LEU A 303 -16.21 -8.71 10.97
CA LEU A 303 -16.81 -9.57 11.99
C LEU A 303 -16.52 -9.06 13.41
N ILE A 304 -15.26 -8.72 13.69
CA ILE A 304 -14.84 -8.25 15.01
C ILE A 304 -15.48 -6.89 15.32
N GLN A 305 -15.53 -5.98 14.34
CA GLN A 305 -16.21 -4.69 14.49
C GLN A 305 -17.71 -4.87 14.79
N ASP A 306 -18.39 -5.77 14.06
CA ASP A 306 -19.81 -6.02 14.27
C ASP A 306 -20.09 -6.68 15.63
N ILE A 307 -19.18 -7.53 16.12
CA ILE A 307 -19.25 -8.09 17.48
C ILE A 307 -19.09 -6.98 18.52
N MET A 308 -18.10 -6.09 18.36
CA MET A 308 -17.91 -4.94 19.24
C MET A 308 -19.16 -4.04 19.30
N LYS A 309 -19.82 -3.82 18.15
CA LYS A 309 -21.04 -3.00 18.05
C LYS A 309 -22.26 -3.69 18.66
N GLU A 310 -22.39 -5.01 18.47
CA GLU A 310 -23.55 -5.77 18.95
C GLU A 310 -23.52 -6.03 20.45
N LYS A 311 -22.36 -6.44 21.00
CA LYS A 311 -22.20 -6.73 22.42
C LYS A 311 -20.74 -6.48 22.87
N PRO A 312 -20.42 -5.23 23.28
CA PRO A 312 -19.08 -4.86 23.71
C PRO A 312 -18.49 -5.81 24.78
N GLY A 313 -17.20 -6.13 24.64
CA GLY A 313 -16.46 -7.04 25.52
C GLY A 313 -16.45 -8.49 25.05
N MET A 314 -17.40 -8.93 24.22
CA MET A 314 -17.42 -10.30 23.70
C MET A 314 -16.32 -10.56 22.67
N GLU A 315 -15.84 -9.52 21.99
CA GLU A 315 -14.73 -9.62 21.05
C GLU A 315 -13.46 -10.15 21.71
N GLU A 316 -13.21 -9.85 22.98
CA GLU A 316 -12.06 -10.38 23.73
C GLU A 316 -12.15 -11.91 23.86
N THR A 317 -13.34 -12.41 24.19
CA THR A 317 -13.58 -13.85 24.31
C THR A 317 -13.38 -14.54 22.98
N VAL A 318 -13.89 -13.96 21.89
CA VAL A 318 -13.74 -14.47 20.53
C VAL A 318 -12.26 -14.50 20.12
N LEU A 319 -11.51 -13.43 20.36
CA LEU A 319 -10.09 -13.37 20.02
C LEU A 319 -9.24 -14.35 20.86
N CYS A 320 -9.56 -14.50 22.15
CA CYS A 320 -8.92 -15.51 23.01
C CYS A 320 -9.21 -16.93 22.54
N ASN A 321 -10.45 -17.23 22.13
CA ASN A 321 -10.80 -18.53 21.54
C ASN A 321 -10.12 -18.74 20.18
N ALA A 322 -9.97 -17.68 19.38
CA ALA A 322 -9.19 -17.73 18.15
C ALA A 322 -7.73 -18.08 18.43
N ALA A 323 -7.08 -17.47 19.42
CA ALA A 323 -5.71 -17.84 19.79
C ALA A 323 -5.57 -19.30 20.27
N LYS A 324 -6.59 -19.86 20.93
CA LYS A 324 -6.62 -21.27 21.33
C LYS A 324 -6.80 -22.21 20.13
N CYS A 325 -7.61 -21.80 19.15
CA CYS A 325 -7.83 -22.53 17.89
C CYS A 325 -6.57 -22.47 17.00
N TYR A 326 -5.94 -21.30 16.90
CA TYR A 326 -4.77 -21.01 16.08
C TYR A 326 -3.49 -20.87 16.92
N ARG A 327 -3.10 -21.94 17.63
CA ARG A 327 -2.02 -21.92 18.66
C ARG A 327 -0.63 -21.51 18.19
N LYS A 328 -0.38 -21.49 16.87
CA LYS A 328 0.91 -21.16 16.26
C LYS A 328 0.80 -20.05 15.22
N ASP A 329 -0.22 -19.19 15.33
CA ASP A 329 -0.47 -18.12 14.38
C ASP A 329 -0.05 -16.75 14.93
N ALA A 330 1.03 -16.21 14.37
CA ALA A 330 1.56 -14.92 14.78
C ALA A 330 0.60 -13.75 14.48
N ILE A 331 -0.23 -13.85 13.44
CA ILE A 331 -1.16 -12.78 13.05
C ILE A 331 -2.32 -12.70 14.04
N ILE A 332 -2.85 -13.85 14.49
CA ILE A 332 -3.87 -13.89 15.54
C ILE A 332 -3.32 -13.35 16.87
N PHE A 333 -2.08 -13.66 17.24
CA PHE A 333 -1.46 -13.12 18.44
C PHE A 333 -1.21 -11.60 18.32
N GLN A 334 -0.77 -11.13 17.16
CA GLN A 334 -0.70 -9.69 16.88
C GLN A 334 -2.08 -9.02 16.99
N LEU A 335 -3.14 -9.67 16.50
CA LEU A 335 -4.51 -9.14 16.56
C LEU A 335 -4.97 -8.97 18.02
N LEU A 336 -4.64 -9.93 18.90
CA LEU A 336 -4.88 -9.82 20.34
C LEU A 336 -4.08 -8.69 20.97
N ALA A 337 -2.79 -8.57 20.66
CA ALA A 337 -1.97 -7.44 21.13
C ALA A 337 -2.61 -6.11 20.74
N ARG A 338 -3.03 -5.97 19.47
CA ARG A 338 -3.76 -4.80 18.95
C ARG A 338 -5.05 -4.52 19.70
N TYR A 339 -5.83 -5.55 20.00
CA TYR A 339 -7.02 -5.38 20.82
C TYR A 339 -6.69 -4.80 22.20
N TYR A 340 -5.69 -5.36 22.88
CA TYR A 340 -5.32 -4.93 24.22
C TYR A 340 -4.77 -3.49 24.26
N TYR A 341 -3.87 -3.09 23.34
CA TYR A 341 -3.32 -1.72 23.38
C TYR A 341 -4.25 -0.64 22.77
N ILE A 342 -5.23 -1.00 21.93
CA ILE A 342 -6.16 -0.02 21.32
C ILE A 342 -7.45 0.10 22.13
N LYS A 343 -8.08 -1.03 22.50
CA LYS A 343 -9.44 -1.05 23.06
C LYS A 343 -9.45 -1.18 24.58
N LYS A 344 -8.60 -2.04 25.14
CA LYS A 344 -8.54 -2.24 26.61
C LYS A 344 -7.58 -1.31 27.32
N GLN A 345 -6.56 -0.82 26.61
CA GLN A 345 -5.43 -0.06 27.17
C GLN A 345 -4.67 -0.86 28.25
N ASP A 346 -4.67 -2.19 28.14
CA ASP A 346 -3.86 -3.08 28.98
C ASP A 346 -2.54 -3.37 28.25
N PHE A 347 -1.53 -2.55 28.53
CA PHE A 347 -0.24 -2.62 27.85
C PHE A 347 0.58 -3.85 28.25
N THR A 348 0.38 -4.38 29.46
CA THR A 348 1.04 -5.60 29.94
C THR A 348 0.57 -6.81 29.12
N MET A 349 -0.75 -7.02 29.03
CA MET A 349 -1.31 -8.09 28.22
C MET A 349 -1.00 -7.90 26.74
N ALA A 350 -1.04 -6.65 26.25
CA ALA A 350 -0.67 -6.36 24.87
C ALA A 350 0.78 -6.74 24.56
N MET A 351 1.71 -6.44 25.47
CA MET A 351 3.13 -6.77 25.33
C MET A 351 3.37 -8.28 25.35
N ASP A 352 2.69 -9.03 26.23
CA ASP A 352 2.79 -10.48 26.27
C ASP A 352 2.35 -11.13 24.95
N TRP A 353 1.25 -10.67 24.38
CA TRP A 353 0.78 -11.14 23.07
C TRP A 353 1.71 -10.70 21.93
N ALA A 354 2.24 -9.48 21.98
CA ALA A 354 3.18 -8.99 20.98
C ALA A 354 4.48 -9.81 20.97
N LYS A 355 5.03 -10.14 22.15
CA LYS A 355 6.20 -11.00 22.29
C LYS A 355 5.93 -12.42 21.79
N LYS A 356 4.79 -13.02 22.14
CA LYS A 356 4.38 -14.33 21.61
C LYS A 356 4.26 -14.34 20.08
N ALA A 357 3.70 -13.28 19.50
CA ALA A 357 3.62 -13.13 18.04
C ALA A 357 5.01 -13.05 17.42
N LYS A 358 5.89 -12.22 17.99
CA LYS A 358 7.28 -12.05 17.55
C LYS A 358 8.08 -13.35 17.65
N ASP A 359 7.93 -14.13 18.71
CA ASP A 359 8.61 -15.42 18.86
C ASP A 359 8.23 -16.44 17.78
N LEU A 360 6.99 -16.39 17.29
CA LEU A 360 6.52 -17.25 16.18
C LEU A 360 7.00 -16.77 14.80
N SER A 361 7.28 -15.48 14.62
CA SER A 361 7.63 -14.90 13.32
C SER A 361 8.64 -13.76 13.45
N ARG A 362 9.86 -14.10 13.88
CA ARG A 362 10.95 -13.13 14.12
C ARG A 362 11.45 -12.42 12.87
N GLU A 363 11.28 -13.06 11.72
CA GLU A 363 11.70 -12.50 10.43
C GLU A 363 10.68 -11.51 9.85
N SER A 364 9.48 -11.43 10.42
CA SER A 364 8.44 -10.53 9.95
C SER A 364 8.56 -9.14 10.58
N SER A 365 8.92 -8.14 9.78
CA SER A 365 9.00 -6.74 10.20
C SER A 365 7.64 -6.21 10.67
N TYR A 366 6.54 -6.65 10.05
CA TYR A 366 5.17 -6.28 10.46
C TYR A 366 4.78 -6.88 11.81
N ILE A 367 5.25 -8.09 12.13
CA ILE A 367 5.03 -8.70 13.45
C ILE A 367 5.94 -8.03 14.49
N CYS A 368 7.20 -7.74 14.16
CA CYS A 368 8.11 -7.02 15.05
C CYS A 368 7.56 -5.64 15.44
N ASP A 369 6.97 -4.92 14.49
CA ASP A 369 6.33 -3.60 14.73
C ASP A 369 5.22 -3.67 15.79
N THR A 370 4.65 -4.84 16.08
CA THR A 370 3.64 -4.94 17.14
C THR A 370 4.20 -4.50 18.50
N VAL A 371 5.47 -4.83 18.78
CA VAL A 371 6.13 -4.46 20.05
C VAL A 371 6.32 -2.95 20.13
N SER A 372 6.81 -2.32 19.06
CA SER A 372 6.95 -0.85 19.00
C SER A 372 5.59 -0.17 19.15
N GLN A 373 4.55 -0.65 18.47
CA GLN A 373 3.21 -0.06 18.58
C GLN A 373 2.65 -0.13 20.01
N VAL A 374 2.88 -1.21 20.76
CA VAL A 374 2.47 -1.31 22.18
C VAL A 374 3.14 -0.20 22.99
N LEU A 375 4.46 -0.07 22.90
CA LEU A 375 5.24 0.91 23.66
C LEU A 375 4.89 2.36 23.27
N VAL A 376 4.74 2.65 21.98
CA VAL A 376 4.34 3.97 21.48
C VAL A 376 2.95 4.36 21.99
N ARG A 377 2.02 3.40 22.04
CA ARG A 377 0.66 3.62 22.54
C ARG A 377 0.63 3.77 24.06
N GLU A 378 1.45 3.02 24.77
CA GLU A 378 1.65 3.15 26.21
C GLU A 378 2.20 4.53 26.59
N LEU A 379 3.26 4.98 25.92
CA LEU A 379 3.82 6.33 26.08
C LEU A 379 2.74 7.40 25.91
N LYS A 380 2.01 7.36 24.78
CA LYS A 380 0.95 8.34 24.48
C LYS A 380 -0.22 8.26 25.45
N HIS A 381 -0.54 7.08 25.95
CA HIS A 381 -1.58 6.91 26.96
C HIS A 381 -1.13 7.51 28.28
N ALA A 382 0.05 7.12 28.77
CA ALA A 382 0.61 7.61 30.02
C ALA A 382 0.73 9.15 30.02
N PHE A 383 1.21 9.74 28.93
CA PHE A 383 1.29 11.20 28.79
C PHE A 383 -0.08 11.90 28.75
N ARG A 384 -1.11 11.28 28.16
CA ARG A 384 -2.46 11.88 28.10
C ARG A 384 -3.22 11.80 29.41
N GLU A 385 -2.99 10.74 30.18
CA GLU A 385 -3.60 10.57 31.52
C GLU A 385 -2.90 11.42 32.58
N ASP A 386 -1.72 11.97 32.28
CA ASP A 386 -1.04 12.91 33.16
C ASP A 386 -1.83 14.22 33.28
N LYS A 387 -2.26 14.51 34.50
CA LYS A 387 -3.00 15.75 34.84
C LYS A 387 -2.09 16.80 35.47
N ASP A 388 -0.83 16.45 35.74
CA ASP A 388 0.11 17.37 36.34
C ASP A 388 0.56 18.40 35.30
N ASP A 389 0.47 19.67 35.67
CA ASP A 389 0.96 20.79 34.87
C ASP A 389 1.68 21.80 35.77
N PRO A 390 3.02 21.81 35.83
CA PRO A 390 3.95 21.06 34.98
C PRO A 390 4.03 19.55 35.32
N ILE A 391 4.47 18.75 34.35
CA ILE A 391 4.73 17.31 34.51
C ILE A 391 5.74 17.11 35.64
N GLN A 392 5.51 16.18 36.56
CA GLN A 392 6.44 15.89 37.66
C GLN A 392 7.70 15.14 37.18
N PRO A 393 8.87 15.29 37.83
CA PRO A 393 10.12 14.63 37.43
C PRO A 393 10.01 13.10 37.32
N VAL A 394 9.27 12.46 38.25
CA VAL A 394 9.04 11.01 38.23
C VAL A 394 8.24 10.55 37.00
N ASN A 395 7.28 11.36 36.55
CA ASN A 395 6.51 11.09 35.35
C ASN A 395 7.36 11.33 34.10
N LEU A 396 8.20 12.38 34.11
CA LEU A 396 9.16 12.64 33.03
C LEU A 396 10.12 11.46 32.82
N GLU A 397 10.71 10.93 33.90
CA GLU A 397 11.62 9.78 33.83
C GLU A 397 10.93 8.56 33.22
N LYS A 398 9.68 8.29 33.67
CA LYS A 398 8.85 7.23 33.10
C LYS A 398 8.62 7.42 31.60
N TYR A 399 8.29 8.64 31.15
CA TYR A 399 8.02 8.91 29.74
C TYR A 399 9.27 8.79 28.87
N LEU A 400 10.40 9.31 29.33
CA LEU A 400 11.66 9.21 28.58
C LEU A 400 12.14 7.75 28.49
N THR A 401 12.02 6.97 29.57
CA THR A 401 12.32 5.53 29.58
C THR A 401 11.43 4.75 28.61
N LEU A 402 10.12 5.04 28.58
CA LEU A 402 9.19 4.44 27.62
C LEU A 402 9.53 4.86 26.18
N ALA A 403 9.90 6.12 25.95
CA ALA A 403 10.27 6.63 24.64
C ALA A 403 11.55 5.96 24.09
N GLU A 404 12.58 5.80 24.92
CA GLU A 404 13.80 5.08 24.54
C GLU A 404 13.51 3.61 24.20
N SER A 405 12.71 2.94 25.03
CA SER A 405 12.30 1.56 24.79
C SER A 405 11.51 1.42 23.49
N ALA A 406 10.60 2.37 23.22
CA ALA A 406 9.82 2.40 21.99
C ALA A 406 10.71 2.67 20.76
N ALA A 407 11.70 3.56 20.88
CA ALA A 407 12.63 3.88 19.81
C ALA A 407 13.51 2.67 19.47
N GLU A 408 13.99 1.94 20.47
CA GLU A 408 14.76 0.71 20.26
C GLU A 408 13.94 -0.38 19.56
N ALA A 409 12.68 -0.56 19.95
CA ALA A 409 11.77 -1.48 19.26
C ALA A 409 11.48 -1.06 17.81
N CYS A 410 11.44 0.25 17.53
CA CYS A 410 11.32 0.77 16.16
C CYS A 410 12.59 0.49 15.34
N LYS A 411 13.78 0.66 15.91
CA LYS A 411 15.05 0.32 15.26
C LYS A 411 15.15 -1.16 14.93
N GLU A 412 14.73 -2.04 15.85
CA GLU A 412 14.68 -3.49 15.58
C GLU A 412 13.73 -3.82 14.42
N THR A 413 12.59 -3.13 14.36
CA THR A 413 11.63 -3.25 13.25
C THR A 413 12.26 -2.83 11.91
N GLN A 414 13.02 -1.73 11.88
CA GLN A 414 13.75 -1.27 10.69
C GLN A 414 14.84 -2.27 10.28
N GLN A 415 15.62 -2.79 11.22
CA GLN A 415 16.64 -3.81 10.96
C GLN A 415 16.02 -5.08 10.36
N THR A 416 14.86 -5.49 10.86
CA THR A 416 14.11 -6.64 10.34
C THR A 416 13.60 -6.36 8.94
N ALA A 417 13.02 -5.18 8.69
CA ALA A 417 12.57 -4.77 7.35
C ALA A 417 13.72 -4.75 6.32
N ASN A 418 14.91 -4.30 6.72
CA ASN A 418 16.11 -4.34 5.87
C ASN A 418 16.56 -5.78 5.56
N LYS A 419 16.55 -6.68 6.55
CA LYS A 419 16.88 -8.11 6.33
C LYS A 419 15.87 -8.79 5.41
N GLU A 420 14.58 -8.51 5.59
CA GLU A 420 13.53 -8.98 4.68
C GLU A 420 13.77 -8.48 3.25
N ALA A 421 14.04 -7.18 3.09
CA ALA A 421 14.31 -6.56 1.80
C ALA A 421 15.47 -7.24 1.06
N MET A 422 16.59 -7.48 1.75
CA MET A 422 17.74 -8.18 1.18
C MET A 422 17.43 -9.63 0.80
N THR A 423 16.64 -10.33 1.60
CA THR A 423 16.20 -11.70 1.30
C THR A 423 15.29 -11.74 0.07
N ARG A 424 14.41 -10.74 -0.08
CA ARG A 424 13.49 -10.61 -1.22
C ARG A 424 14.20 -10.35 -2.54
N LEU A 425 15.35 -9.65 -2.53
CA LEU A 425 16.16 -9.47 -3.75
C LEU A 425 16.62 -10.80 -4.37
N GLN A 426 16.71 -11.87 -3.59
CA GLN A 426 17.09 -13.20 -4.05
C GLN A 426 15.89 -14.01 -4.59
N ARG A 427 14.66 -13.51 -4.40
CA ARG A 427 13.42 -14.17 -4.81
C ARG A 427 12.81 -13.42 -6.00
N PRO A 428 13.09 -13.84 -7.25
CA PRO A 428 12.35 -13.31 -8.38
C PRO A 428 10.86 -13.59 -8.14
N ASN A 429 10.01 -12.56 -8.30
CA ASN A 429 8.54 -12.59 -8.19
C ASN A 429 7.91 -12.20 -6.83
N ASP A 430 8.70 -11.80 -5.82
CA ASP A 430 8.13 -11.19 -4.61
C ASP A 430 7.98 -9.66 -4.79
N TYR A 431 6.75 -9.16 -4.84
CA TYR A 431 6.44 -7.72 -4.99
C TYR A 431 5.92 -7.07 -3.70
N SER A 432 6.18 -7.66 -2.53
CA SER A 432 5.77 -7.08 -1.24
C SER A 432 6.50 -5.78 -0.94
N ILE A 433 5.76 -4.77 -0.47
CA ILE A 433 6.28 -3.42 -0.24
C ILE A 433 7.15 -3.40 1.02
N TYR A 434 8.26 -2.65 0.96
CA TYR A 434 9.11 -2.38 2.12
C TYR A 434 8.31 -1.73 3.27
N ASN A 435 8.49 -2.23 4.48
CA ASN A 435 7.77 -1.76 5.66
C ASN A 435 8.44 -0.49 6.24
N THR A 436 7.79 0.66 6.10
CA THR A 436 8.28 1.94 6.64
C THR A 436 7.81 2.24 8.07
N ALA A 437 7.07 1.34 8.72
CA ALA A 437 6.44 1.59 10.02
C ALA A 437 7.44 1.98 11.12
N GLY A 438 8.61 1.33 11.16
CA GLY A 438 9.64 1.64 12.15
C GLY A 438 10.19 3.07 12.03
N HIS A 439 10.35 3.61 10.81
CA HIS A 439 10.78 5.00 10.60
C HIS A 439 9.70 6.00 11.02
N LEU A 440 8.44 5.71 10.68
CA LEU A 440 7.31 6.52 11.11
C LEU A 440 7.13 6.49 12.63
N GLY A 441 7.38 5.33 13.26
CA GLY A 441 7.32 5.14 14.71
C GLY A 441 8.30 6.03 15.45
N GLU A 442 9.56 6.11 15.01
CA GLU A 442 10.56 7.00 15.62
C GLU A 442 10.19 8.48 15.48
N LEU A 443 9.68 8.92 14.32
CA LEU A 443 9.15 10.29 14.17
C LEU A 443 7.99 10.57 15.13
N GLN A 444 7.08 9.59 15.27
CA GLN A 444 5.95 9.70 16.18
C GLN A 444 6.38 9.78 17.66
N ILE A 445 7.39 8.99 18.05
CA ILE A 445 7.97 9.04 19.41
C ILE A 445 8.62 10.39 19.64
N ALA A 446 9.46 10.84 18.71
CA ALA A 446 10.18 12.09 18.85
C ALA A 446 9.24 13.29 18.95
N ALA A 447 8.18 13.32 18.14
CA ALA A 447 7.09 14.30 18.25
C ALA A 447 6.44 14.29 19.65
N THR A 448 6.14 13.10 20.20
CA THR A 448 5.59 12.99 21.56
C THR A 448 6.58 13.44 22.63
N VAL A 449 7.88 13.15 22.49
CA VAL A 449 8.94 13.63 23.39
C VAL A 449 9.02 15.15 23.36
N ILE A 450 8.96 15.77 22.17
CA ILE A 450 8.92 17.24 22.04
C ILE A 450 7.72 17.82 22.82
N GLU A 451 6.52 17.24 22.67
CA GLU A 451 5.33 17.66 23.40
C GLU A 451 5.47 17.48 24.92
N ILE A 452 6.15 16.43 25.38
CA ILE A 452 6.47 16.21 26.81
C ILE A 452 7.41 17.28 27.33
N LEU A 453 8.52 17.55 26.62
CA LEU A 453 9.51 18.54 27.01
C LEU A 453 8.93 19.96 27.06
N GLN A 454 7.97 20.30 26.20
CA GLN A 454 7.29 21.60 26.23
C GLN A 454 6.44 21.82 27.51
N LYS A 455 6.16 20.78 28.29
CA LYS A 455 5.34 20.85 29.52
C LYS A 455 6.14 20.79 30.82
N ILE A 456 7.47 20.75 30.77
CA ILE A 456 8.32 20.80 31.98
C ILE A 456 8.80 22.22 32.28
N PRO A 457 9.06 22.59 33.55
CA PRO A 457 9.37 23.97 33.93
C PRO A 457 10.54 24.62 33.18
N PRO A 458 11.69 23.94 32.92
CA PRO A 458 12.82 24.52 32.19
C PRO A 458 12.49 25.06 30.80
N TYR A 459 11.40 24.57 30.19
CA TYR A 459 11.00 24.90 28.83
C TYR A 459 9.63 25.60 28.76
N LYS A 460 8.81 25.49 29.81
CA LYS A 460 7.53 26.17 29.92
C LYS A 460 7.67 27.68 30.22
N SER A 461 8.73 28.08 30.92
CA SER A 461 9.03 29.49 31.26
C SER A 461 9.69 30.27 30.11
N GLN A 462 10.25 29.58 29.12
CA GLN A 462 10.87 30.20 27.95
C GLN A 462 9.78 30.60 26.96
N SER A 463 9.64 31.90 26.67
CA SER A 463 8.72 32.42 25.64
C SER A 463 8.97 31.84 24.24
N GLU A 464 10.12 31.20 24.05
CA GLU A 464 10.57 30.63 22.78
C GLU A 464 10.58 29.08 22.76
N GLY A 465 10.17 28.38 23.83
CA GLY A 465 10.32 26.92 23.94
C GLY A 465 11.77 26.44 24.06
N PRO A 466 12.08 25.12 24.00
CA PRO A 466 13.40 24.58 24.29
C PRO A 466 14.55 25.26 23.54
N ASP A 467 15.69 25.46 24.21
CA ASP A 467 16.93 25.84 23.52
C ASP A 467 17.33 24.71 22.56
N THR A 468 17.12 25.00 21.29
CA THR A 468 17.36 24.15 20.12
C THR A 468 18.77 23.57 20.04
N ARG A 469 19.74 24.17 20.74
CA ARG A 469 21.15 23.77 20.74
C ARG A 469 21.46 22.68 21.78
N LYS A 470 20.63 22.54 22.83
CA LYS A 470 20.72 21.49 23.86
C LYS A 470 19.35 21.17 24.45
N LEU A 471 18.73 20.11 23.95
CA LEU A 471 17.55 19.48 24.58
C LEU A 471 17.85 18.85 25.95
N SER A 472 19.12 18.85 26.37
CA SER A 472 19.57 18.42 27.70
C SER A 472 19.42 19.51 28.78
N GLY A 473 18.95 20.70 28.42
CA GLY A 473 18.59 21.79 29.36
C GLY A 473 19.55 23.00 29.34
N PRO A 474 19.09 24.19 29.78
CA PRO A 474 19.94 25.35 30.04
C PRO A 474 20.83 25.15 31.29
N GLU A 475 21.70 26.13 31.59
CA GLU A 475 22.45 26.17 32.86
C GLU A 475 21.50 26.05 34.06
N GLU A 476 21.93 25.35 35.12
CA GLU A 476 21.11 25.00 36.30
C GLU A 476 20.41 26.23 36.90
N GLU A 477 19.12 26.39 36.62
CA GLU A 477 18.28 27.35 37.34
C GLU A 477 17.91 26.77 38.73
N PRO A 478 18.08 27.53 39.82
CA PRO A 478 17.76 27.05 41.16
C PRO A 478 16.28 26.69 41.30
N GLY A 479 15.99 25.47 41.76
CA GLY A 479 14.63 24.92 41.91
C GLY A 479 14.20 23.88 40.85
N ASN A 480 15.01 23.63 39.82
CA ASN A 480 14.74 22.66 38.75
C ASN A 480 15.68 21.43 38.76
N GLU A 481 16.46 21.22 39.83
CA GLU A 481 17.55 20.25 39.90
C GLU A 481 17.09 18.81 39.60
N SER A 482 15.90 18.45 40.08
CA SER A 482 15.30 17.13 39.85
C SER A 482 14.95 16.87 38.37
N TYR A 483 14.56 17.89 37.60
CA TYR A 483 14.30 17.75 36.17
C TYR A 483 15.60 17.56 35.39
N PHE A 484 16.63 18.34 35.72
CA PHE A 484 17.95 18.22 35.09
C PHE A 484 18.56 16.84 35.32
N HIS A 485 18.43 16.29 36.53
CA HIS A 485 18.89 14.93 36.83
C HIS A 485 18.25 13.89 35.91
N VAL A 486 16.92 13.94 35.74
CA VAL A 486 16.20 13.04 34.83
C VAL A 486 16.64 13.24 33.39
N MET A 487 16.83 14.47 32.94
CA MET A 487 17.30 14.76 31.58
C MET A 487 18.74 14.29 31.34
N GLU A 488 19.60 14.37 32.36
CA GLU A 488 20.98 13.86 32.31
C GLU A 488 21.01 12.34 32.15
N MET A 489 20.12 11.60 32.82
CA MET A 489 19.98 10.15 32.65
C MET A 489 19.66 9.75 31.19
N HIS A 490 18.91 10.60 30.47
CA HIS A 490 18.47 10.38 29.09
C HIS A 490 19.20 11.26 28.07
N VAL A 491 20.34 11.86 28.44
CA VAL A 491 21.04 12.89 27.66
C VAL A 491 21.42 12.41 26.25
N ASN A 492 21.81 11.14 26.11
CA ASN A 492 22.22 10.57 24.84
C ASN A 492 21.05 10.49 23.85
N PHE A 493 19.87 10.10 24.34
CA PHE A 493 18.65 10.03 23.53
C PHE A 493 18.19 11.44 23.12
N LEU A 494 18.13 12.36 24.07
CA LEU A 494 17.71 13.75 23.83
C LEU A 494 18.63 14.49 22.86
N ASN A 495 19.95 14.32 23.00
CA ASN A 495 20.93 14.96 22.10
C ASN A 495 20.90 14.39 20.67
N GLN A 496 20.47 13.13 20.50
CA GLN A 496 20.34 12.52 19.18
C GLN A 496 19.00 12.84 18.50
N LEU A 497 18.01 13.34 19.22
CA LEU A 497 16.63 13.52 18.74
C LEU A 497 16.55 14.29 17.42
N LYS A 498 17.17 15.48 17.36
CA LYS A 498 17.20 16.31 16.13
C LYS A 498 17.76 15.53 14.94
N LYS A 499 18.93 14.92 15.13
CA LYS A 499 19.64 14.15 14.10
C LYS A 499 18.83 12.96 13.61
N THR A 500 18.26 12.17 14.53
CA THR A 500 17.46 10.98 14.22
C THR A 500 16.19 11.35 13.47
N MET A 501 15.47 12.39 13.91
CA MET A 501 14.30 12.89 13.17
C MET A 501 14.67 13.29 11.75
N LYS A 502 15.75 14.07 11.58
CA LYS A 502 16.22 14.49 10.26
C LYS A 502 16.56 13.31 9.35
N GLN A 503 17.23 12.28 9.88
CA GLN A 503 17.53 11.05 9.13
C GLN A 503 16.26 10.35 8.65
N HIS A 504 15.22 10.27 9.49
CA HIS A 504 13.96 9.65 9.10
C HIS A 504 13.16 10.49 8.10
N PHE A 505 13.16 11.82 8.20
CA PHE A 505 12.58 12.69 7.18
C PHE A 505 13.26 12.48 5.83
N VAL A 506 14.60 12.50 5.80
CA VAL A 506 15.38 12.27 4.56
C VAL A 506 15.08 10.89 3.98
N PHE A 507 15.02 9.83 4.80
CA PHE A 507 14.68 8.49 4.31
C PHE A 507 13.26 8.43 3.72
N LEU A 508 12.27 8.97 4.43
CA LEU A 508 10.87 8.91 4.02
C LEU A 508 10.62 9.77 2.78
N ASP A 509 11.21 10.97 2.71
CA ASP A 509 11.14 11.83 1.53
C ASP A 509 11.79 11.15 0.32
N ASN A 510 12.97 10.52 0.48
CA ASN A 510 13.57 9.67 -0.56
C ASN A 510 12.62 8.56 -1.01
N PHE A 511 12.01 7.84 -0.07
CA PHE A 511 11.11 6.73 -0.36
C PHE A 511 9.82 7.18 -1.05
N PHE A 512 9.32 8.39 -0.75
CA PHE A 512 8.08 8.88 -1.33
C PHE A 512 8.25 9.68 -2.62
N VAL A 513 9.35 10.42 -2.77
CA VAL A 513 9.62 11.24 -3.95
C VAL A 513 10.17 10.38 -5.06
N ASN A 514 11.20 9.57 -4.78
CA ASN A 514 11.91 8.83 -5.81
C ASN A 514 11.29 7.48 -6.17
N LEU A 515 10.27 7.02 -5.43
CA LEU A 515 9.60 5.74 -5.69
C LEU A 515 8.09 5.89 -5.88
N VAL A 516 7.62 5.33 -6.99
CA VAL A 516 6.20 5.22 -7.35
C VAL A 516 5.74 3.76 -7.30
N PRO A 517 4.44 3.49 -7.13
CA PRO A 517 3.90 2.13 -7.21
C PRO A 517 4.35 1.39 -8.48
N LEU A 518 4.50 0.06 -8.42
CA LEU A 518 4.85 -0.74 -9.61
C LEU A 518 3.80 -0.64 -10.73
N PHE A 519 2.55 -0.36 -10.35
CA PHE A 519 1.41 -0.31 -11.23
C PHE A 519 0.65 1.00 -11.02
N ALA A 520 0.04 1.51 -12.09
CA ALA A 520 -0.78 2.70 -12.03
C ALA A 520 -1.94 2.54 -11.03
N GLY A 521 -2.30 3.64 -10.40
CA GLY A 521 -3.29 3.73 -9.33
C GLY A 521 -2.85 4.63 -8.19
N LYS A 522 -3.82 5.24 -7.50
CA LYS A 522 -3.56 6.06 -6.31
C LYS A 522 -3.07 5.19 -5.16
N ASP A 523 -1.94 5.59 -4.56
CA ASP A 523 -1.42 4.97 -3.34
C ASP A 523 -2.00 5.71 -2.11
N LYS A 524 -3.25 5.39 -1.79
CA LYS A 524 -3.99 5.98 -0.66
C LYS A 524 -3.23 5.83 0.67
N GLN A 525 -2.46 4.75 0.84
CA GLN A 525 -1.65 4.52 2.03
C GLN A 525 -0.45 5.48 2.10
N LYS A 526 0.27 5.67 0.99
CA LYS A 526 1.35 6.66 0.88
C LYS A 526 0.85 8.07 1.20
N GLU A 527 -0.29 8.48 0.64
CA GLU A 527 -0.89 9.79 0.92
C GLU A 527 -1.18 10.01 2.41
N SER A 528 -1.79 9.02 3.07
CA SER A 528 -2.06 9.07 4.51
C SER A 528 -0.78 9.17 5.35
N ILE A 529 0.28 8.44 4.99
CA ILE A 529 1.55 8.49 5.71
C ILE A 529 2.25 9.84 5.47
N LYS A 530 2.28 10.34 4.23
CA LYS A 530 2.85 11.66 3.91
C LYS A 530 2.24 12.76 4.77
N HIS A 531 0.93 12.77 4.94
CA HIS A 531 0.24 13.75 5.78
C HIS A 531 0.73 13.72 7.24
N LYS A 532 0.93 12.52 7.82
CA LYS A 532 1.48 12.38 9.19
C LYS A 532 2.92 12.88 9.28
N VAL A 533 3.76 12.52 8.30
CA VAL A 533 5.16 12.94 8.24
C VAL A 533 5.25 14.46 8.14
N PHE A 534 4.42 15.09 7.32
CA PHE A 534 4.34 16.55 7.22
C PHE A 534 4.02 17.20 8.57
N LYS A 535 3.04 16.68 9.32
CA LYS A 535 2.73 17.18 10.67
C LYS A 535 3.92 17.08 11.63
N TYR A 536 4.66 15.97 11.60
CA TYR A 536 5.86 15.82 12.43
C TYR A 536 6.99 16.74 11.98
N PHE A 537 7.12 16.99 10.68
CA PHE A 537 8.09 17.93 10.15
C PHE A 537 7.79 19.37 10.56
N GLN A 538 6.52 19.78 10.60
CA GLN A 538 6.13 21.10 11.12
C GLN A 538 6.57 21.27 12.57
N GLN A 539 6.25 20.30 13.45
CA GLN A 539 6.71 20.33 14.84
C GLN A 539 8.23 20.38 14.96
N TYR A 540 8.95 19.65 14.11
CA TYR A 540 10.40 19.68 14.03
C TYR A 540 10.92 21.07 13.62
N ALA A 541 10.37 21.65 12.56
CA ALA A 541 10.80 22.95 12.04
C ALA A 541 10.50 24.08 13.04
N ASP A 542 9.32 24.07 13.65
CA ASP A 542 8.92 25.04 14.68
C ASP A 542 9.88 25.00 15.88
N LEU A 543 10.32 23.79 16.25
CA LEU A 543 11.26 23.62 17.35
C LEU A 543 12.67 24.01 16.95
N PHE A 544 13.25 23.40 15.91
CA PHE A 544 14.68 23.46 15.61
C PHE A 544 15.09 24.51 14.56
N CYS A 545 14.13 25.11 13.85
CA CYS A 545 14.38 26.01 12.70
C CYS A 545 13.64 27.35 12.89
N LYS A 546 13.92 28.05 14.00
CA LYS A 546 13.21 29.28 14.38
C LYS A 546 13.53 30.50 13.50
N THR A 547 14.65 30.49 12.79
CA THR A 547 15.13 31.65 12.04
C THR A 547 14.36 31.83 10.73
N ASN A 548 13.96 33.07 10.43
CA ASN A 548 13.43 33.45 9.12
C ASN A 548 14.50 34.16 8.28
N TRP A 549 14.52 33.90 6.97
CA TRP A 549 15.50 34.49 6.06
C TRP A 549 15.42 36.02 6.02
N SER A 550 14.21 36.58 5.96
CA SER A 550 13.98 38.03 5.93
C SER A 550 14.59 38.77 7.13
N GLU A 551 14.49 38.19 8.33
CA GLU A 551 15.11 38.72 9.55
C GLU A 551 16.64 38.62 9.49
N LEU A 552 17.16 37.52 8.94
CA LEU A 552 18.60 37.26 8.82
C LEU A 552 19.29 38.20 7.83
N CYS A 553 18.63 38.52 6.71
CA CYS A 553 19.11 39.49 5.72
C CYS A 553 19.33 40.88 6.35
N ASN A 554 18.44 41.29 7.26
CA ASN A 554 18.47 42.61 7.89
C ASN A 554 19.54 42.75 8.98
N LYS A 555 20.07 41.64 9.52
CA LYS A 555 21.12 41.63 10.55
C LYS A 555 22.52 41.71 9.91
N LYS A 556 22.99 42.94 9.69
CA LYS A 556 24.33 43.23 9.11
C LYS A 556 25.50 43.02 10.07
N SER A 557 25.27 43.06 11.38
CA SER A 557 26.32 42.99 12.42
C SER A 557 26.67 41.58 12.91
N MET A 558 26.04 40.54 12.35
CA MET A 558 26.19 39.16 12.84
C MET A 558 27.48 38.51 12.35
N HIS A 559 28.11 37.70 13.20
CA HIS A 559 29.36 37.01 12.83
C HIS A 559 29.13 36.05 11.64
N PRO A 560 30.00 36.03 10.61
CA PRO A 560 29.78 35.25 9.39
C PRO A 560 29.47 33.77 9.62
N ARG A 561 30.21 33.14 10.54
CA ARG A 561 30.00 31.72 10.90
C ARG A 561 28.62 31.44 11.49
N GLU A 562 28.12 32.34 12.34
CA GLU A 562 26.79 32.20 12.92
C GLU A 562 25.72 32.45 11.84
N LYS A 563 25.97 33.39 10.91
CA LYS A 563 25.06 33.67 9.80
C LYS A 563 24.94 32.50 8.85
N ASN A 564 26.02 31.80 8.56
CA ASN A 564 25.99 30.56 7.80
C ASN A 564 25.16 29.48 8.51
N LEU A 565 25.38 29.25 9.81
CA LEU A 565 24.62 28.25 10.57
C LEU A 565 23.10 28.54 10.56
N ARG A 566 22.72 29.80 10.76
CA ARG A 566 21.32 30.24 10.70
C ARG A 566 20.72 30.15 9.30
N THR A 567 21.53 30.31 8.26
CA THR A 567 21.08 30.14 6.87
C THR A 567 20.79 28.67 6.58
N LEU A 568 21.63 27.75 7.06
CA LEU A 568 21.37 26.31 6.97
C LEU A 568 20.07 25.91 7.71
N GLU A 569 19.76 26.54 8.85
CA GLU A 569 18.47 26.34 9.53
C GLU A 569 17.28 26.82 8.67
N CYS A 570 17.43 27.90 7.90
CA CYS A 570 16.38 28.38 6.98
C CYS A 570 16.16 27.40 5.82
N LEU A 571 17.26 26.88 5.24
CA LEU A 571 17.20 25.84 4.22
C LEU A 571 16.50 24.58 4.76
N GLU A 572 16.86 24.17 5.98
CA GLU A 572 16.26 23.03 6.66
C GLU A 572 14.75 23.23 6.89
N LYS A 573 14.33 24.43 7.32
CA LYS A 573 12.92 24.80 7.53
C LYS A 573 12.06 24.59 6.27
N ASN A 574 12.59 24.99 5.13
CA ASN A 574 11.89 24.96 3.84
C ASN A 574 12.17 23.66 3.05
N LYS A 575 12.80 22.66 3.70
CA LYS A 575 13.32 21.43 3.08
C LYS A 575 14.30 21.65 1.90
N GLY A 576 14.81 22.87 1.74
CA GLY A 576 15.78 23.23 0.70
C GLY A 576 17.16 22.62 0.93
N ASP A 577 17.43 22.11 2.14
CA ASP A 577 18.67 21.42 2.51
C ASP A 577 18.76 19.96 2.01
N SER A 578 17.79 19.49 1.23
CA SER A 578 17.84 18.17 0.60
C SER A 578 17.29 18.20 -0.83
N TYR A 579 17.94 17.49 -1.75
CA TYR A 579 17.48 17.38 -3.13
C TYR A 579 16.07 16.77 -3.24
N THR A 580 15.69 15.87 -2.32
CA THR A 580 14.34 15.30 -2.28
C THR A 580 13.30 16.31 -1.88
N GLY A 581 13.61 17.14 -0.87
CA GLY A 581 12.75 18.25 -0.47
C GLY A 581 12.57 19.24 -1.61
N LEU A 582 13.65 19.58 -2.31
CA LEU A 582 13.59 20.41 -3.51
C LEU A 582 12.72 19.79 -4.62
N LEU A 583 12.86 18.50 -4.89
CA LEU A 583 12.03 17.79 -5.88
C LEU A 583 10.53 17.80 -5.52
N GLU A 584 10.14 17.93 -4.24
CA GLU A 584 8.74 18.06 -3.85
C GLU A 584 8.09 19.33 -4.41
N TYR A 585 8.85 20.41 -4.60
CA TYR A 585 8.35 21.68 -5.17
C TYR A 585 7.80 21.54 -6.60
N LEU A 586 8.20 20.49 -7.34
CA LEU A 586 7.62 20.17 -8.65
C LEU A 586 6.15 19.75 -8.56
N TYR A 587 5.69 19.33 -7.40
CA TYR A 587 4.33 18.84 -7.17
C TYR A 587 3.46 19.84 -6.38
N GLU A 588 4.03 20.96 -5.94
CA GLU A 588 3.34 21.99 -5.17
C GLU A 588 2.90 23.17 -6.05
N GLU A 589 1.72 23.72 -5.75
CA GLU A 589 1.25 24.97 -6.34
C GLU A 589 1.92 26.18 -5.66
N ASP A 590 2.10 27.29 -6.38
CA ASP A 590 2.61 28.57 -5.86
C ASP A 590 3.95 28.53 -5.10
N SER A 591 4.88 27.69 -5.56
CA SER A 591 6.11 27.37 -4.84
C SER A 591 7.35 28.17 -5.31
N ALA A 592 7.19 29.09 -6.28
CA ALA A 592 8.28 29.84 -6.90
C ALA A 592 9.04 30.78 -5.93
N SER A 593 8.32 31.54 -5.11
CA SER A 593 8.94 32.51 -4.19
C SER A 593 9.82 31.85 -3.13
N ALA A 594 9.42 30.66 -2.66
CA ALA A 594 10.21 29.88 -1.71
C ALA A 594 11.52 29.37 -2.34
N LEU A 595 11.48 28.93 -3.61
CA LEU A 595 12.68 28.53 -4.35
C LEU A 595 13.62 29.71 -4.62
N GLU A 596 13.08 30.89 -4.95
CA GLU A 596 13.89 32.12 -5.08
C GLU A 596 14.59 32.46 -3.77
N GLU A 597 13.92 32.27 -2.63
CA GLU A 597 14.51 32.45 -1.30
C GLU A 597 15.63 31.44 -1.04
N ILE A 598 15.41 30.16 -1.36
CA ILE A 598 16.40 29.08 -1.22
C ILE A 598 17.66 29.36 -2.06
N ILE A 599 17.51 29.82 -3.30
CA ILE A 599 18.65 30.17 -4.16
C ILE A 599 19.47 31.31 -3.56
N GLN A 600 18.81 32.36 -3.05
CA GLN A 600 19.49 33.46 -2.37
C GLN A 600 20.23 33.00 -1.10
N GLN A 601 19.65 32.07 -0.33
CA GLN A 601 20.30 31.45 0.83
C GLN A 601 21.58 30.70 0.42
N TYR A 602 21.52 29.94 -0.66
CA TYR A 602 22.69 29.24 -1.19
C TYR A 602 23.74 30.17 -1.78
N ASP A 603 23.35 31.21 -2.51
CA ASP A 603 24.29 32.24 -3.00
C ASP A 603 25.06 32.88 -1.85
N PHE A 604 24.40 33.13 -0.72
CA PHE A 604 25.07 33.62 0.49
C PHE A 604 26.09 32.61 1.04
N ILE A 605 25.70 31.33 1.16
CA ILE A 605 26.58 30.27 1.67
C ILE A 605 27.79 30.07 0.75
N LEU A 606 27.56 29.97 -0.55
CA LEU A 606 28.59 29.71 -1.54
C LEU A 606 29.56 30.89 -1.66
N ASN A 607 29.12 32.13 -1.51
CA ASN A 607 30.01 33.30 -1.52
C ASN A 607 30.80 33.49 -0.22
N SER A 608 30.47 32.77 0.86
CA SER A 608 31.27 32.74 2.08
C SER A 608 32.51 31.83 1.93
N THR A 609 33.62 32.18 2.60
CA THR A 609 34.98 31.60 2.48
C THR A 609 35.08 30.10 2.11
N GLU A 610 36.02 29.75 1.23
CA GLU A 610 36.19 28.42 0.57
C GLU A 610 36.23 27.20 1.49
N GLU A 611 36.61 27.36 2.77
CA GLU A 611 36.83 26.25 3.72
C GLU A 611 35.55 25.49 4.13
N ASN A 612 34.34 25.93 3.74
CA ASN A 612 33.06 25.37 4.22
C ASN A 612 32.04 24.97 3.13
N ARG A 613 32.41 24.87 1.85
CA ARG A 613 31.44 24.45 0.81
C ARG A 613 31.21 22.93 0.83
N GLY A 614 30.12 22.48 1.46
CA GLY A 614 29.67 21.09 1.41
C GLY A 614 29.29 20.68 -0.02
N LEU A 615 29.63 19.45 -0.42
CA LEU A 615 29.25 18.93 -1.74
C LEU A 615 27.73 18.91 -1.91
N ILE A 616 27.00 18.47 -0.88
CA ILE A 616 25.54 18.47 -0.88
C ILE A 616 24.92 19.86 -1.07
N ASP A 617 25.54 20.93 -0.54
CA ASP A 617 25.02 22.30 -0.68
C ASP A 617 25.08 22.76 -2.14
N ILE A 618 26.17 22.44 -2.83
CA ILE A 618 26.32 22.75 -4.26
C ILE A 618 25.31 21.93 -5.08
N ILE A 619 25.13 20.65 -4.74
CA ILE A 619 24.13 19.80 -5.42
C ILE A 619 22.72 20.39 -5.24
N ASN A 620 22.32 20.70 -4.01
CA ASN A 620 20.99 21.27 -3.73
C ASN A 620 20.81 22.63 -4.41
N PHE A 621 21.84 23.48 -4.44
CA PHE A 621 21.80 24.73 -5.20
C PHE A 621 21.52 24.49 -6.70
N ILE A 622 22.15 23.48 -7.29
CA ILE A 622 21.91 23.10 -8.69
C ILE A 622 20.47 22.63 -8.88
N TYR A 623 19.96 21.76 -8.00
CA TYR A 623 18.57 21.32 -8.03
C TYR A 623 17.58 22.48 -7.90
N ALA A 624 17.81 23.41 -6.98
CA ALA A 624 16.95 24.57 -6.77
C ALA A 624 16.87 25.44 -8.04
N ASN A 625 18.00 25.68 -8.71
CA ASN A 625 18.04 26.41 -9.98
C ASN A 625 17.28 25.68 -11.09
N VAL A 626 17.49 24.36 -11.24
CA VAL A 626 16.80 23.55 -12.27
C VAL A 626 15.29 23.53 -12.07
N ILE A 627 14.85 23.40 -10.81
CA ILE A 627 13.43 23.32 -10.46
C ILE A 627 12.78 24.70 -10.60
N LEU A 628 13.42 25.78 -10.13
CA LEU A 628 12.92 27.14 -10.31
C LEU A 628 12.82 27.50 -11.79
N ALA A 629 13.81 27.15 -12.62
CA ALA A 629 13.77 27.42 -14.05
C ALA A 629 12.62 26.70 -14.77
N ASN A 630 12.15 25.58 -14.22
CA ASN A 630 10.98 24.89 -14.72
C ASN A 630 9.65 25.52 -14.25
N ILE A 631 9.60 26.00 -13.00
CA ILE A 631 8.37 26.55 -12.39
C ILE A 631 8.15 28.03 -12.76
N ASN A 632 9.21 28.83 -12.77
CA ASN A 632 9.21 30.27 -13.07
C ASN A 632 10.47 30.65 -13.88
N PRO A 633 10.48 30.39 -15.20
CA PRO A 633 11.66 30.62 -16.05
C PRO A 633 12.09 32.10 -16.14
N GLU A 634 11.20 33.03 -15.81
CA GLU A 634 11.46 34.49 -15.86
C GLU A 634 12.13 35.01 -14.57
N SER A 635 12.41 34.15 -13.59
CA SER A 635 13.02 34.58 -12.33
C SER A 635 14.45 35.08 -12.53
N GLN A 636 14.74 36.28 -12.02
CA GLN A 636 16.07 36.89 -12.07
C GLN A 636 17.13 36.17 -11.23
N TYR A 637 16.73 35.27 -10.33
CA TYR A 637 17.64 34.54 -9.44
C TYR A 637 18.22 33.28 -10.08
N ILE A 638 17.70 32.86 -11.25
CA ILE A 638 18.19 31.66 -11.94
C ILE A 638 19.60 31.89 -12.47
N MET A 639 20.53 31.02 -12.10
CA MET A 639 21.88 30.99 -12.67
C MET A 639 21.81 30.61 -14.16
N PRO A 640 22.57 31.26 -15.05
CA PRO A 640 22.63 30.88 -16.45
C PRO A 640 23.02 29.40 -16.64
N TYR A 641 22.32 28.70 -17.53
CA TYR A 641 22.47 27.25 -17.73
C TYR A 641 23.92 26.81 -17.96
N GLN A 642 24.68 27.56 -18.75
CA GLN A 642 26.08 27.26 -19.08
C GLN A 642 26.99 27.39 -17.86
N ASP A 643 26.72 28.33 -16.96
CA ASP A 643 27.51 28.49 -15.73
C ASP A 643 27.13 27.43 -14.70
N LEU A 644 25.86 27.03 -14.65
CA LEU A 644 25.39 25.89 -13.87
C LEU A 644 26.07 24.58 -14.30
N CYS A 645 26.19 24.34 -15.62
CA CYS A 645 26.87 23.15 -16.16
C CYS A 645 28.37 23.16 -15.84
N LYS A 646 29.05 24.32 -15.90
CA LYS A 646 30.45 24.43 -15.46
C LYS A 646 30.59 24.14 -13.97
N LEU A 647 29.69 24.65 -13.13
CA LEU A 647 29.69 24.39 -11.70
C LEU A 647 29.54 22.88 -11.42
N LEU A 648 28.63 22.21 -12.12
CA LEU A 648 28.43 20.76 -12.04
C LEU A 648 29.70 19.98 -12.42
N LEU A 649 30.33 20.32 -13.54
CA LEU A 649 31.56 19.67 -13.99
C LEU A 649 32.73 19.87 -13.01
N ASN A 650 32.77 20.99 -12.28
CA ASN A 650 33.80 21.24 -11.27
C ASN A 650 33.65 20.40 -9.99
N ILE A 651 32.47 19.80 -9.76
CA ILE A 651 32.21 19.00 -8.56
C ILE A 651 32.07 17.50 -8.83
N ILE A 652 32.00 17.09 -10.09
CA ILE A 652 31.66 15.71 -10.47
C ILE A 652 32.67 14.66 -9.98
N ASP A 653 33.95 15.04 -9.94
CA ASP A 653 35.05 14.19 -9.50
C ASP A 653 35.36 14.31 -8.00
N ARG A 654 34.58 15.12 -7.25
CA ARG A 654 34.79 15.27 -5.81
C ARG A 654 34.38 13.98 -5.10
N PRO A 655 35.16 13.49 -4.12
CA PRO A 655 34.74 12.38 -3.30
C PRO A 655 33.52 12.80 -2.47
N GLY A 656 32.52 11.93 -2.41
CA GLY A 656 31.28 12.17 -1.68
C GLY A 656 30.76 10.90 -1.02
N SER A 657 29.83 11.08 -0.09
CA SER A 657 29.02 9.99 0.43
C SER A 657 28.01 9.51 -0.62
N PHE A 658 27.46 8.31 -0.42
CA PHE A 658 26.41 7.78 -1.28
C PHE A 658 25.21 8.75 -1.43
N SER A 659 24.79 9.36 -0.31
CA SER A 659 23.69 10.33 -0.27
C SER A 659 23.91 11.58 -1.12
N GLU A 660 25.16 11.84 -1.53
CA GLU A 660 25.54 12.95 -2.39
C GLU A 660 25.76 12.48 -3.84
N ILE A 661 26.37 11.31 -4.05
CA ILE A 661 26.78 10.85 -5.39
C ILE A 661 25.56 10.47 -6.26
N LEU A 662 24.57 9.78 -5.72
CA LEU A 662 23.38 9.40 -6.51
C LEU A 662 22.64 10.63 -7.08
N PRO A 663 22.25 11.64 -6.28
CA PRO A 663 21.62 12.85 -6.83
C PRO A 663 22.56 13.65 -7.74
N LEU A 664 23.87 13.67 -7.46
CA LEU A 664 24.86 14.29 -8.35
C LEU A 664 24.86 13.65 -9.74
N TYR A 665 24.93 12.32 -9.84
CA TYR A 665 24.90 11.65 -11.13
C TYR A 665 23.55 11.78 -11.83
N TYR A 666 22.44 11.77 -11.08
CA TYR A 666 21.12 12.04 -11.65
C TYR A 666 21.07 13.41 -12.32
N ILE A 667 21.47 14.48 -11.60
CA ILE A 667 21.40 15.83 -12.15
C ILE A 667 22.41 16.04 -13.28
N THR A 668 23.57 15.39 -13.24
CA THR A 668 24.53 15.33 -14.35
C THR A 668 23.91 14.71 -15.59
N VAL A 669 23.29 13.54 -15.47
CA VAL A 669 22.67 12.86 -16.62
C VAL A 669 21.55 13.70 -17.21
N LEU A 670 20.76 14.38 -16.36
CA LEU A 670 19.70 15.28 -16.79
C LEU A 670 20.24 16.48 -17.59
N LEU A 671 21.23 17.20 -17.05
CA LEU A 671 21.75 18.44 -17.65
C LEU A 671 22.65 18.19 -18.88
N LEU A 672 23.45 17.12 -18.86
CA LEU A 672 24.43 16.88 -19.93
C LEU A 672 23.90 16.00 -21.06
N TRP A 673 22.62 15.58 -21.02
CA TRP A 673 22.02 14.71 -22.03
C TRP A 673 22.15 15.27 -23.46
N GLN A 674 21.87 16.56 -23.64
CA GLN A 674 21.91 17.21 -24.95
C GLN A 674 23.26 17.83 -25.32
N GLU A 675 24.25 17.83 -24.41
CA GLU A 675 25.55 18.50 -24.61
C GLU A 675 26.62 17.58 -25.25
N ALA A 676 26.24 16.39 -25.72
CA ALA A 676 27.14 15.43 -26.38
C ALA A 676 28.38 15.05 -25.54
N ASN A 677 28.23 14.94 -24.22
CA ASN A 677 29.32 14.53 -23.33
C ASN A 677 29.63 13.02 -23.51
N ARG A 678 30.90 12.70 -23.81
CA ARG A 678 31.38 11.32 -24.04
C ARG A 678 31.31 10.43 -22.80
N GLU A 679 31.25 11.01 -21.61
CA GLU A 679 31.26 10.28 -20.33
C GLU A 679 29.86 9.94 -19.80
N LEU A 680 28.80 10.43 -20.46
CA LEU A 680 27.41 10.20 -20.08
C LEU A 680 27.07 8.69 -19.85
N PRO A 681 27.51 7.74 -20.71
CA PRO A 681 27.35 6.31 -20.46
C PRO A 681 27.90 5.83 -19.12
N THR A 682 29.05 6.37 -18.71
CA THR A 682 29.72 6.01 -17.45
C THR A 682 28.89 6.46 -16.25
N PHE A 683 28.41 7.71 -16.26
CA PHE A 683 27.56 8.24 -15.19
C PHE A 683 26.26 7.46 -15.06
N VAL A 684 25.62 7.10 -16.18
CA VAL A 684 24.39 6.28 -16.12
C VAL A 684 24.68 4.90 -15.56
N SER A 685 25.80 4.26 -15.95
CA SER A 685 26.17 2.95 -15.41
C SER A 685 26.46 3.00 -13.91
N GLN A 686 27.17 4.03 -13.44
CA GLN A 686 27.45 4.22 -12.01
C GLN A 686 26.17 4.51 -11.23
N MET A 687 25.31 5.38 -11.76
CA MET A 687 24.01 5.69 -11.19
C MET A 687 23.12 4.46 -11.03
N LYS A 688 23.06 3.58 -12.04
CA LYS A 688 22.34 2.30 -11.95
C LYS A 688 22.90 1.41 -10.84
N THR A 689 24.21 1.27 -10.73
CA THR A 689 24.86 0.49 -9.65
C THR A 689 24.52 1.06 -8.28
N LEU A 690 24.58 2.39 -8.13
CA LEU A 690 24.23 3.10 -6.90
C LEU A 690 22.76 2.88 -6.52
N TYR A 691 21.84 3.01 -7.48
CA TYR A 691 20.43 2.71 -7.28
C TYR A 691 20.20 1.26 -6.84
N LEU A 692 20.88 0.30 -7.48
CA LEU A 692 20.78 -1.13 -7.20
C LEU A 692 21.24 -1.51 -5.79
N ASN A 693 22.19 -0.77 -5.22
CA ASN A 693 22.68 -1.08 -3.88
C ASN A 693 21.75 -0.53 -2.78
N GLU A 694 21.12 0.62 -3.01
CA GLU A 694 20.62 1.45 -1.92
C GLU A 694 19.11 1.70 -1.97
N LEU A 695 18.59 2.00 -3.16
CA LEU A 695 17.14 2.17 -3.33
C LEU A 695 16.46 0.87 -3.73
N LYS A 696 17.17 -0.04 -4.42
CA LYS A 696 16.58 -1.32 -4.85
C LYS A 696 16.01 -2.16 -3.71
N PRO A 697 16.68 -2.31 -2.54
CA PRO A 697 16.14 -3.09 -1.43
C PRO A 697 14.79 -2.54 -0.94
N VAL A 698 14.65 -1.21 -0.86
CA VAL A 698 13.42 -0.56 -0.41
C VAL A 698 12.41 -0.34 -1.54
N SER A 699 12.81 -0.53 -2.81
CA SER A 699 11.95 -0.38 -3.99
C SER A 699 11.05 -1.58 -4.30
N ASN A 700 11.04 -2.61 -3.46
CA ASN A 700 10.26 -3.81 -3.75
C ASN A 700 8.77 -3.47 -3.89
N GLY A 701 8.11 -3.95 -4.94
CA GLY A 701 6.74 -3.54 -5.30
C GLY A 701 6.60 -2.09 -5.79
N LYS A 702 7.70 -1.39 -6.08
CA LYS A 702 7.77 0.00 -6.57
C LYS A 702 8.74 0.14 -7.76
N ARG A 703 8.75 1.32 -8.39
CA ARG A 703 9.69 1.72 -9.45
C ARG A 703 10.29 3.09 -9.14
N ALA A 704 11.42 3.40 -9.77
CA ALA A 704 11.97 4.74 -9.75
C ALA A 704 11.00 5.72 -10.41
N ALA A 705 10.74 6.84 -9.74
CA ALA A 705 9.92 7.93 -10.25
C ALA A 705 10.62 8.64 -11.42
N VAL A 706 9.83 9.10 -12.38
CA VAL A 706 10.30 9.95 -13.47
C VAL A 706 9.91 11.39 -13.15
N HIS A 707 10.90 12.23 -12.85
CA HIS A 707 10.66 13.63 -12.47
C HIS A 707 10.73 14.58 -13.66
N PHE A 708 11.61 14.29 -14.61
CA PHE A 708 11.84 15.09 -15.80
C PHE A 708 11.81 14.23 -17.06
N TYR A 709 11.54 14.89 -18.18
CA TYR A 709 11.41 14.33 -19.51
C TYR A 709 12.17 15.19 -20.50
N LEU A 710 12.66 14.57 -21.57
CA LEU A 710 13.42 15.27 -22.60
C LEU A 710 12.49 16.13 -23.48
N GLY A 711 12.71 17.45 -23.43
CA GLY A 711 12.07 18.45 -24.28
C GLY A 711 12.81 18.69 -25.60
N ARG A 712 12.20 19.49 -26.47
CA ARG A 712 12.75 19.83 -27.80
C ARG A 712 13.76 20.95 -27.79
N GLU A 713 13.65 21.86 -26.82
CA GLU A 713 14.55 22.98 -26.66
C GLU A 713 15.85 22.55 -25.99
N LYS A 714 16.82 23.47 -25.94
CA LYS A 714 18.10 23.29 -25.24
C LYS A 714 18.12 24.07 -23.93
N GLY A 715 19.03 23.72 -23.03
CA GLY A 715 19.12 24.35 -21.72
C GLY A 715 17.92 24.03 -20.85
N TYR A 716 17.52 24.96 -19.97
CA TYR A 716 16.39 24.76 -19.06
C TYR A 716 15.06 24.46 -19.78
N GLY A 717 14.77 25.12 -20.91
CA GLY A 717 13.57 24.85 -21.71
C GLY A 717 13.51 23.44 -22.30
N GLY A 718 14.66 22.74 -22.35
CA GLY A 718 14.76 21.34 -22.75
C GLY A 718 14.38 20.35 -21.65
N LEU A 719 14.16 20.80 -20.41
CA LEU A 719 13.85 19.95 -19.26
C LEU A 719 12.37 20.10 -18.90
N ILE A 720 11.56 19.13 -19.35
CA ILE A 720 10.11 19.14 -19.12
C ILE A 720 9.82 18.37 -17.85
N SER A 721 9.22 19.00 -16.84
CA SER A 721 8.94 18.34 -15.57
C SER A 721 7.65 17.53 -15.60
N HIS A 722 7.42 16.76 -14.55
CA HIS A 722 6.13 16.15 -14.25
C HIS A 722 4.99 17.19 -14.22
N ARG A 723 5.21 18.38 -13.63
CA ARG A 723 4.24 19.48 -13.60
C ARG A 723 3.86 19.95 -15.00
N ASP A 724 4.84 20.09 -15.89
CA ASP A 724 4.60 20.50 -17.27
C ASP A 724 3.76 19.49 -18.04
N ILE A 725 3.97 18.20 -17.80
CA ILE A 725 3.18 17.13 -18.40
C ILE A 725 1.75 17.20 -17.89
N ASN A 726 1.57 17.27 -16.57
CA ASN A 726 0.24 17.32 -15.96
C ASN A 726 -0.53 18.57 -16.36
N SER A 727 0.13 19.71 -16.60
CA SER A 727 -0.51 20.92 -17.14
C SER A 727 -1.16 20.72 -18.52
N CYS A 728 -0.76 19.68 -19.26
CA CYS A 728 -1.33 19.34 -20.57
C CYS A 728 -2.53 18.36 -20.47
N LEU A 729 -2.80 17.84 -19.27
CA LEU A 729 -3.85 16.85 -19.03
C LEU A 729 -5.14 17.54 -18.57
N ARG A 730 -6.25 16.79 -18.57
CA ARG A 730 -7.53 17.29 -18.05
C ARG A 730 -7.49 17.36 -16.53
N LEU A 731 -8.29 18.25 -15.95
CA LEU A 731 -8.50 18.32 -14.50
C LEU A 731 -8.83 16.95 -13.92
N GLY A 732 -8.10 16.57 -12.85
CA GLY A 732 -8.24 15.27 -12.19
C GLY A 732 -7.39 14.12 -12.76
N GLN A 733 -6.69 14.34 -13.88
CA GLN A 733 -5.73 13.38 -14.44
C GLN A 733 -4.31 13.63 -13.92
N ASP A 734 -3.54 12.56 -13.75
CA ASP A 734 -2.14 12.63 -13.30
C ASP A 734 -1.31 11.49 -13.92
N ILE A 735 -0.26 11.84 -14.67
CA ILE A 735 0.65 10.86 -15.27
C ILE A 735 1.30 9.94 -14.20
N SER A 736 1.49 10.42 -12.96
CA SER A 736 2.06 9.62 -11.86
C SER A 736 1.12 8.55 -11.31
N THR A 737 -0.16 8.55 -11.71
CA THR A 737 -1.11 7.51 -11.30
C THR A 737 -1.73 6.81 -12.50
N GLN A 738 -1.52 7.30 -13.72
CA GLN A 738 -2.14 6.83 -14.96
C GLN A 738 -1.12 6.66 -16.10
N TRP A 739 0.16 6.40 -15.78
CA TRP A 739 1.25 6.27 -16.77
C TRP A 739 1.10 5.10 -17.75
N ASP A 740 0.17 4.17 -17.52
CA ASP A 740 -0.14 3.06 -18.41
C ASP A 740 -1.41 3.31 -19.25
N ASP A 741 -2.04 4.48 -19.12
CA ASP A 741 -3.21 4.87 -19.90
C ASP A 741 -2.80 5.53 -21.24
N GLU A 742 -3.19 4.88 -22.33
CA GLU A 742 -2.97 5.36 -23.70
C GLU A 742 -3.66 6.70 -23.98
N LYS A 743 -4.79 7.01 -23.32
CA LYS A 743 -5.49 8.30 -23.45
C LYS A 743 -4.63 9.45 -22.90
N ILE A 744 -3.89 9.19 -21.82
CA ILE A 744 -2.96 10.17 -21.24
C ILE A 744 -1.79 10.39 -22.21
N TRP A 745 -1.15 9.32 -22.69
CA TRP A 745 -0.05 9.44 -23.65
C TRP A 745 -0.46 10.11 -24.95
N LYS A 746 -1.70 9.93 -25.41
CA LYS A 746 -2.24 10.67 -26.55
C LYS A 746 -2.23 12.18 -26.33
N GLN A 747 -2.73 12.65 -25.18
CA GLN A 747 -2.70 14.07 -24.82
C GLN A 747 -1.27 14.60 -24.71
N VAL A 748 -0.37 13.82 -24.12
CA VAL A 748 1.06 14.19 -24.01
C VAL A 748 1.71 14.31 -25.39
N ARG A 749 1.44 13.38 -26.31
CA ARG A 749 1.93 13.48 -27.71
C ARG A 749 1.39 14.73 -28.41
N ASP A 750 0.11 15.03 -28.23
CA ASP A 750 -0.55 16.17 -28.86
C ASP A 750 -0.04 17.52 -28.33
N SER A 751 0.45 17.57 -27.09
CA SER A 751 1.10 18.75 -26.51
C SER A 751 2.37 19.19 -27.24
N LYS A 752 3.04 18.24 -27.93
CA LYS A 752 4.31 18.42 -28.63
C LYS A 752 5.47 18.97 -27.78
N LYS A 753 5.34 19.04 -26.44
CA LYS A 753 6.41 19.50 -25.53
C LYS A 753 7.63 18.57 -25.53
N LEU A 754 7.38 17.26 -25.59
CA LEU A 754 8.43 16.25 -25.53
C LEU A 754 9.15 16.02 -26.88
N CYS A 755 10.42 15.67 -26.80
CA CYS A 755 11.25 15.26 -27.93
C CYS A 755 11.18 13.74 -28.11
N ARG A 756 10.81 13.29 -29.32
CA ARG A 756 10.90 11.88 -29.71
C ARG A 756 12.33 11.55 -30.14
N VAL A 757 12.90 10.53 -29.53
CA VAL A 757 14.22 9.98 -29.87
C VAL A 757 14.03 8.70 -30.67
N SER A 758 14.95 8.44 -31.61
CA SER A 758 15.01 7.19 -32.36
C SER A 758 16.08 6.26 -31.80
N GLY A 759 15.78 4.97 -31.74
CA GLY A 759 16.74 3.96 -31.32
C GLY A 759 16.47 2.61 -31.96
N GLU A 760 17.35 1.66 -31.69
CA GLU A 760 17.27 0.28 -32.17
C GLU A 760 17.16 -0.68 -30.99
N ILE A 761 16.24 -1.64 -31.05
CA ILE A 761 16.08 -2.60 -29.96
C ILE A 761 17.26 -3.57 -29.94
N HIS A 762 17.93 -3.72 -28.81
CA HIS A 762 18.94 -4.74 -28.57
C HIS A 762 18.72 -5.38 -27.21
N ASN A 763 18.60 -6.72 -27.16
CA ASN A 763 18.57 -7.50 -25.92
C ASN A 763 17.64 -6.93 -24.82
N ASN A 764 16.37 -6.66 -25.16
CA ASN A 764 15.35 -6.11 -24.24
C ASN A 764 15.60 -4.68 -23.72
N SER A 765 16.47 -3.92 -24.37
CA SER A 765 16.69 -2.49 -24.15
C SER A 765 16.81 -1.78 -25.52
N ILE A 766 16.97 -0.46 -25.54
CA ILE A 766 17.01 0.34 -26.77
C ILE A 766 18.35 1.08 -26.88
N TRP A 767 19.09 0.80 -27.95
CA TRP A 767 20.31 1.52 -28.30
C TRP A 767 19.98 2.87 -28.93
N VAL A 768 20.53 3.94 -28.36
CA VAL A 768 20.39 5.30 -28.89
C VAL A 768 21.74 5.75 -29.45
N ALA A 769 21.79 5.99 -30.75
CA ALA A 769 23.03 6.30 -31.45
C ALA A 769 23.65 7.64 -31.00
N ASP A 770 22.83 8.66 -30.72
CA ASP A 770 23.28 10.01 -30.39
C ASP A 770 24.08 10.07 -29.08
N VAL A 771 23.66 9.28 -28.08
CA VAL A 771 24.32 9.18 -26.77
C VAL A 771 25.16 7.91 -26.59
N LYS A 772 25.14 7.01 -27.59
CA LYS A 772 25.83 5.70 -27.58
C LYS A 772 25.57 4.90 -26.31
N PHE A 773 24.30 4.82 -25.90
CA PHE A 773 23.90 4.19 -24.64
C PHE A 773 22.61 3.37 -24.77
N MET A 774 22.44 2.39 -23.87
CA MET A 774 21.26 1.52 -23.78
C MET A 774 20.23 2.08 -22.80
N VAL A 775 19.08 2.50 -23.31
CA VAL A 775 17.95 2.97 -22.51
C VAL A 775 17.01 1.80 -22.23
N ASP A 776 16.63 1.62 -20.96
CA ASP A 776 15.70 0.56 -20.58
C ASP A 776 14.26 1.03 -20.80
N PRO A 777 13.36 0.18 -21.31
CA PRO A 777 11.95 0.52 -21.37
C PRO A 777 11.37 0.66 -19.95
N MET A 778 10.55 1.67 -19.71
CA MET A 778 9.78 1.76 -18.46
C MET A 778 8.84 0.56 -18.31
N PHE A 779 8.25 0.12 -19.43
CA PHE A 779 7.40 -1.07 -19.50
C PHE A 779 7.97 -2.03 -20.52
N ARG A 780 8.50 -3.17 -20.05
CA ARG A 780 9.06 -4.20 -20.95
C ARG A 780 8.04 -4.67 -21.99
N SER A 781 6.75 -4.69 -21.67
CA SER A 781 5.66 -4.99 -22.60
C SER A 781 5.50 -4.02 -23.76
N GLN A 782 6.12 -2.83 -23.71
CA GLN A 782 6.18 -1.89 -24.84
C GLN A 782 7.27 -2.24 -25.87
N LEU A 783 8.23 -3.12 -25.54
CA LEU A 783 9.17 -3.67 -26.51
C LEU A 783 8.52 -4.78 -27.34
N ARG A 784 7.58 -4.38 -28.20
CA ARG A 784 6.73 -5.28 -29.00
C ARG A 784 7.39 -5.76 -30.30
N LYS A 785 8.71 -5.60 -30.47
CA LYS A 785 9.40 -5.85 -31.73
C LYS A 785 10.71 -6.61 -31.51
N GLU A 786 11.16 -7.29 -32.55
CA GLU A 786 12.38 -8.10 -32.53
C GLU A 786 13.62 -7.21 -32.38
N SER A 787 14.71 -7.79 -31.84
CA SER A 787 16.01 -7.12 -31.81
C SER A 787 16.41 -6.68 -33.23
N GLY A 788 17.01 -5.50 -33.36
CA GLY A 788 17.34 -4.87 -34.62
C GLY A 788 16.24 -3.95 -35.17
N THR A 789 15.07 -3.91 -34.54
CA THR A 789 13.98 -3.04 -35.00
C THR A 789 14.18 -1.61 -34.55
N ARG A 790 14.03 -0.65 -35.47
CA ARG A 790 14.01 0.78 -35.15
C ARG A 790 12.69 1.17 -34.51
N VAL A 791 12.78 1.93 -33.42
CA VAL A 791 11.64 2.44 -32.65
C VAL A 791 11.82 3.92 -32.35
N THR A 792 10.70 4.58 -32.04
CA THR A 792 10.71 5.96 -31.53
C THR A 792 10.03 6.02 -30.17
N PHE A 793 10.53 6.87 -29.26
CA PHE A 793 10.06 6.92 -27.88
C PHE A 793 10.40 8.25 -27.22
N PHE A 794 9.79 8.52 -26.06
CA PHE A 794 10.15 9.62 -25.18
C PHE A 794 11.13 9.16 -24.11
N ILE A 795 12.02 10.05 -23.68
CA ILE A 795 12.97 9.80 -22.60
C ILE A 795 12.48 10.46 -21.32
N GLY A 796 12.34 9.66 -20.27
CA GLY A 796 12.14 10.10 -18.90
C GLY A 796 13.39 9.86 -18.06
N PHE A 797 13.70 10.74 -17.14
CA PHE A 797 14.84 10.64 -16.23
C PHE A 797 14.39 10.17 -14.84
N SER A 798 14.94 9.06 -14.39
CA SER A 798 14.70 8.48 -13.07
C SER A 798 16.01 8.23 -12.31
N MET A 799 15.93 8.01 -11.00
CA MET A 799 17.10 7.64 -10.19
C MET A 799 17.75 6.30 -10.61
N ASN A 800 17.03 5.44 -11.34
CA ASN A 800 17.56 4.19 -11.89
C ASN A 800 18.06 4.33 -13.34
N GLY A 801 18.14 5.55 -13.88
CA GLY A 801 18.56 5.79 -15.25
C GLY A 801 17.50 6.47 -16.10
N PRO A 802 17.89 6.92 -17.30
CA PRO A 802 16.95 7.27 -18.35
C PRO A 802 16.14 6.04 -18.74
N VAL A 803 14.85 6.24 -18.94
CA VAL A 803 13.89 5.21 -19.35
C VAL A 803 13.12 5.61 -20.60
N ALA A 804 12.80 4.63 -21.43
CA ALA A 804 12.00 4.82 -22.63
C ALA A 804 10.51 4.66 -22.32
N LEU A 805 9.73 5.64 -22.77
CA LEU A 805 8.28 5.76 -22.56
C LEU A 805 7.59 5.95 -23.92
N ASP A 806 6.35 5.47 -24.04
CA ASP A 806 5.55 5.61 -25.28
C ASP A 806 6.29 5.14 -26.55
N ILE A 807 6.78 3.89 -26.50
CA ILE A 807 7.58 3.25 -27.56
C ILE A 807 6.67 2.84 -28.73
N LEU A 808 6.97 3.35 -29.94
CA LEU A 808 6.22 3.11 -31.19
C LEU A 808 7.00 2.34 -32.25
#